data_AF-A0A3N4HLN4-F1
#
_entry.id   AF-A0A3N4HLN4-F1
#
_cell.length_a   1.000
_cell.length_b   1.000
_cell.length_c   1.000
_cell.angle_alpha   90.00
_cell.angle_beta   90.00
_cell.angle_gamma   90.00
#
_symmetry.space_group_name_H-M   'P 1'
#
loop_
_entity.id
_entity.type
_entity.pdbx_description
1 polymer ?
#
loop_
_entity_poly.entity_id
_entity_poly.type
_entity_poly.pdbx_seq_one_letter_code
_entity_poly.pdbx_strand_id
1 'polypeptide(L)'
;MAPPVTIESHLQRKLEYINEVIQNLGLESALNVFRLEIQDAGENPRTTRAGRIRRIIRNGDLVDGIADILDSPALKTQSAKTAIARDSILMDRVILPIVCTDFAAEIQALGKKITAPTNKITPEDLETFDIGALKDVIVSEAPHFFHVASHIARSGRNKDLDETTEEEEDTSMGEGSSGNGSESDPDYEPPSEEDEDEDDLLADGKEGKKKDRELMVIVALLILAMSYNKFANFLQCIVGYFFLTTGVPKRTTAVLSRMRITVSYETITRAVKRISDCLAREYRQCTKTELHVQTWDNMHRTYSVKKRLLHKSQHMSHETQPFILFMHPDSGLTEPLRMHTIDRTRATELNVHHFLLDYGHLKKVAAHHAFTVLWHKYTPDIQRILKAKNIPKPCFAPVYQLPIKKSCIYPLPTLKIDEGSIAGNLTVMNAIDKELGLNGDFYVDNNILQLTSGDWLTVRNTRKALCQRVECRSAADRREFVEPTIGPFHYQMAAQRCIMGNYWGSTKDISFLSKSAGLIRDNKVDITCKQFQQCDHLLNDIGKGHVLAYAIDFTGCHSIDEFGIWMKNNSWTKFWGMIEEIVERIFNPTLIQERRYEPGTTKKKKPGAPLALRDILMYQKLDACQKEGDVGRLEKVMKYFNVMFQGSNQFNYAKETIHLTACLELMPSWTFRESGSPQ
;
A
#
# COMPACT_ATOMS: atom_id res chain seq x y z
N MET A 1 -29.17 -40.57 -62.97
CA MET A 1 -29.16 -39.09 -62.89
C MET A 1 -30.14 -38.68 -61.82
N ALA A 2 -29.71 -37.90 -60.83
CA ALA A 2 -30.59 -37.40 -59.78
C ALA A 2 -31.65 -36.44 -60.38
N PRO A 3 -32.86 -36.32 -59.78
CA PRO A 3 -33.91 -35.45 -60.31
C PRO A 3 -33.47 -33.98 -60.36
N PRO A 4 -33.96 -33.19 -61.35
CA PRO A 4 -33.64 -31.78 -61.48
C PRO A 4 -34.08 -31.01 -60.23
N VAL A 5 -33.20 -30.16 -59.71
CA VAL A 5 -33.50 -29.33 -58.53
C VAL A 5 -34.53 -28.27 -58.91
N THR A 6 -35.63 -28.24 -58.16
CA THR A 6 -36.73 -27.28 -58.30
C THR A 6 -36.74 -26.28 -57.14
N ILE A 7 -37.49 -25.18 -57.28
CA ILE A 7 -37.66 -24.17 -56.23
C ILE A 7 -38.27 -24.76 -54.95
N GLU A 8 -38.96 -25.90 -55.02
CA GLU A 8 -39.55 -26.58 -53.86
C GLU A 8 -38.62 -27.64 -53.23
N SER A 9 -37.43 -27.85 -53.81
CA SER A 9 -36.47 -28.83 -53.29
C SER A 9 -35.95 -28.46 -51.89
N HIS A 10 -35.66 -29.47 -51.07
CA HIS A 10 -35.08 -29.31 -49.75
C HIS A 10 -33.79 -28.47 -49.81
N LEU A 11 -33.55 -27.60 -48.83
CA LEU A 11 -32.41 -26.66 -48.83
C LEU A 11 -31.08 -27.37 -49.06
N GLN A 12 -30.89 -28.52 -48.40
CA GLN A 12 -29.69 -29.33 -48.56
C GLN A 12 -29.48 -29.81 -50.01
N ARG A 13 -30.56 -30.19 -50.71
CA ARG A 13 -30.49 -30.62 -52.11
C ARG A 13 -30.15 -29.45 -53.05
N LYS A 14 -30.64 -28.25 -52.74
CA LYS A 14 -30.30 -27.03 -53.48
C LYS A 14 -28.83 -26.64 -53.28
N LEU A 15 -28.33 -26.73 -52.04
CA LEU A 15 -26.92 -26.46 -51.71
C LEU A 15 -25.97 -27.50 -52.32
N GLU A 16 -26.33 -28.78 -52.30
CA GLU A 16 -25.61 -29.84 -53.02
C GLU A 16 -25.52 -29.55 -54.51
N TYR A 17 -26.63 -29.14 -55.12
CA TYR A 17 -26.66 -28.79 -56.53
C TYR A 17 -25.81 -27.55 -56.84
N ILE A 18 -25.81 -26.54 -55.97
CA ILE A 18 -24.94 -25.37 -56.11
C ILE A 18 -23.46 -25.79 -56.06
N ASN A 19 -23.08 -26.65 -55.11
CA ASN A 19 -21.72 -27.20 -55.03
C ASN A 19 -21.36 -28.05 -56.25
N GLU A 20 -22.28 -28.88 -56.73
CA GLU A 20 -22.10 -29.71 -57.92
C GLU A 20 -21.91 -28.84 -59.18
N VAL A 21 -22.65 -27.73 -59.29
CA VAL A 21 -22.47 -26.73 -60.36
C VAL A 21 -21.12 -26.03 -60.24
N ILE A 22 -20.70 -25.62 -59.04
CA ILE A 22 -19.40 -24.95 -58.81
C ILE A 22 -18.24 -25.86 -59.16
N GLN A 23 -18.29 -27.14 -58.74
CA GLN A 23 -17.26 -28.13 -59.05
C GLN A 23 -17.20 -28.47 -60.53
N ASN A 24 -18.36 -28.60 -61.19
CA ASN A 24 -18.42 -28.84 -62.64
C ASN A 24 -17.89 -27.65 -63.46
N LEU A 25 -17.84 -26.45 -62.88
CA LEU A 25 -17.21 -25.27 -63.48
C LEU A 25 -15.69 -25.21 -63.23
N GLY A 26 -15.11 -26.23 -62.61
CA GLY A 26 -13.67 -26.30 -62.30
C GLY A 26 -13.26 -25.44 -61.10
N LEU A 27 -14.22 -25.01 -60.28
CA LEU A 27 -13.99 -24.15 -59.12
C LEU A 27 -14.04 -24.99 -57.84
N GLU A 28 -13.04 -24.81 -56.98
CA GLU A 28 -12.90 -25.65 -55.76
C GLU A 28 -13.97 -25.36 -54.69
N SER A 29 -14.57 -24.17 -54.69
CA SER A 29 -15.62 -23.78 -53.73
C SER A 29 -16.35 -22.49 -54.14
N ALA A 30 -17.48 -22.19 -53.48
CA ALA A 30 -18.17 -20.90 -53.59
C ALA A 30 -17.27 -19.71 -53.21
N LEU A 31 -16.30 -19.93 -52.31
CA LEU A 31 -15.30 -18.94 -51.95
C LEU A 31 -14.32 -18.64 -53.10
N ASN A 32 -14.02 -19.62 -53.97
CA ASN A 32 -13.24 -19.37 -55.20
C ASN A 32 -14.03 -18.53 -56.20
N VAL A 33 -15.35 -18.65 -56.24
CA VAL A 33 -16.21 -17.75 -57.05
C VAL A 33 -16.07 -16.31 -56.56
N PHE A 34 -16.21 -16.09 -55.25
CA PHE A 34 -16.10 -14.76 -54.63
C PHE A 34 -14.69 -14.15 -54.76
N ARG A 35 -13.64 -14.97 -54.63
CA ARG A 35 -12.24 -14.54 -54.86
C ARG A 35 -11.97 -14.18 -56.33
N LEU A 36 -12.50 -14.95 -57.27
CA LEU A 36 -12.40 -14.66 -58.70
C LEU A 36 -13.21 -13.40 -59.08
N GLU A 37 -14.35 -13.14 -58.45
CA GLU A 37 -15.09 -11.89 -58.63
C GLU A 37 -14.30 -10.66 -58.18
N ILE A 38 -13.57 -10.77 -57.05
CA ILE A 38 -12.70 -9.70 -56.56
C ILE A 38 -11.47 -9.53 -57.47
N GLN A 39 -10.92 -10.63 -58.02
CA GLN A 39 -9.77 -10.59 -58.92
C GLN A 39 -10.09 -10.13 -60.36
N ASP A 40 -11.30 -10.39 -60.87
CA ASP A 40 -11.70 -10.14 -62.27
C ASP A 40 -12.48 -8.81 -62.45
N ALA A 41 -12.37 -7.89 -61.49
CA ALA A 41 -12.98 -6.55 -61.52
C ALA A 41 -12.38 -5.60 -62.59
N GLY A 42 -11.63 -6.11 -63.55
CA GLY A 42 -11.16 -5.35 -64.71
C GLY A 42 -10.67 -6.26 -65.82
N GLU A 43 -11.56 -6.66 -66.73
CA GLU A 43 -11.39 -6.68 -68.20
C GLU A 43 -12.49 -7.53 -68.89
N ASN A 44 -12.89 -7.10 -70.10
CA ASN A 44 -13.79 -7.82 -71.01
C ASN A 44 -12.98 -8.86 -71.80
N PRO A 45 -13.50 -10.04 -72.27
CA PRO A 45 -14.61 -10.10 -73.23
C PRO A 45 -15.41 -11.44 -73.38
N ARG A 46 -16.52 -11.33 -74.14
CA ARG A 46 -17.12 -12.23 -75.17
C ARG A 46 -17.38 -13.75 -74.93
N THR A 47 -18.68 -14.05 -75.04
CA THR A 47 -19.37 -15.24 -75.61
C THR A 47 -19.00 -16.64 -75.10
N THR A 48 -19.89 -17.17 -74.26
CA THR A 48 -20.51 -18.52 -74.28
C THR A 48 -21.50 -18.54 -73.10
N ARG A 49 -22.24 -19.63 -72.89
CA ARG A 49 -23.22 -19.83 -71.80
C ARG A 49 -22.74 -19.35 -70.40
N ALA A 50 -21.43 -19.34 -70.16
CA ALA A 50 -20.75 -18.78 -68.99
C ALA A 50 -20.95 -17.26 -68.79
N GLY A 51 -21.06 -16.47 -69.86
CA GLY A 51 -21.32 -15.03 -69.78
C GLY A 51 -22.72 -14.69 -69.27
N ARG A 52 -23.70 -15.59 -69.45
CA ARG A 52 -25.06 -15.43 -68.91
C ARG A 52 -25.10 -15.67 -67.40
N ILE A 53 -24.30 -16.62 -66.91
CA ILE A 53 -24.19 -16.96 -65.48
C ILE A 53 -23.33 -15.92 -64.73
N ARG A 54 -22.24 -15.42 -65.34
CA ARG A 54 -21.50 -14.27 -64.78
C ARG A 54 -22.34 -13.00 -64.68
N ARG A 55 -23.35 -12.82 -65.54
CA ARG A 55 -24.26 -11.66 -65.48
C ARG A 55 -25.21 -11.72 -64.27
N ILE A 56 -25.64 -12.92 -63.87
CA ILE A 56 -26.45 -13.15 -62.66
C ILE A 56 -25.59 -12.89 -61.41
N ILE A 57 -24.33 -13.31 -61.45
CA ILE A 57 -23.36 -13.11 -60.37
C ILE A 57 -22.94 -11.62 -60.26
N ARG A 58 -22.65 -10.94 -61.38
CA ARG A 58 -22.28 -9.50 -61.43
C ARG A 58 -23.39 -8.53 -61.03
N ASN A 59 -24.66 -8.91 -61.14
CA ASN A 59 -25.79 -8.01 -60.90
C ASN A 59 -26.24 -7.97 -59.43
N GLY A 60 -25.60 -8.71 -58.53
CA GLY A 60 -26.00 -8.78 -57.12
C GLY A 60 -27.02 -9.87 -56.81
N ASP A 61 -27.62 -10.52 -57.82
CA ASP A 61 -28.70 -11.50 -57.64
C ASP A 61 -28.33 -12.71 -56.75
N LEU A 62 -27.04 -13.04 -56.62
CA LEU A 62 -26.56 -14.11 -55.71
C LEU A 62 -26.42 -13.61 -54.26
N VAL A 63 -26.01 -12.36 -54.07
CA VAL A 63 -25.93 -11.71 -52.75
C VAL A 63 -27.34 -11.39 -52.25
N ASP A 64 -28.21 -10.90 -53.14
CA ASP A 64 -29.63 -10.70 -52.89
C ASP A 64 -30.33 -12.04 -52.67
N GLY A 65 -29.96 -13.10 -53.39
CA GLY A 65 -30.45 -14.46 -53.14
C GLY A 65 -30.00 -15.03 -51.79
N ILE A 66 -28.76 -14.77 -51.36
CA ILE A 66 -28.27 -15.16 -50.02
C ILE A 66 -28.94 -14.30 -48.94
N ALA A 67 -29.15 -13.00 -49.19
CA ALA A 67 -29.86 -12.10 -48.30
C ALA A 67 -31.34 -12.51 -48.16
N ASP A 68 -32.03 -12.82 -49.26
CA ASP A 68 -33.40 -13.30 -49.29
C ASP A 68 -33.55 -14.69 -48.64
N ILE A 69 -32.54 -15.55 -48.78
CA ILE A 69 -32.48 -16.81 -48.05
C ILE A 69 -32.30 -16.54 -46.55
N LEU A 70 -31.40 -15.63 -46.14
CA LEU A 70 -31.15 -15.29 -44.74
C LEU A 70 -32.32 -14.54 -44.08
N ASP A 71 -33.10 -13.77 -44.85
CA ASP A 71 -34.24 -12.97 -44.39
C ASP A 71 -35.60 -13.68 -44.54
N SER A 72 -35.57 -14.91 -45.07
CA SER A 72 -36.76 -15.76 -45.22
C SER A 72 -37.44 -16.03 -43.88
N PRO A 73 -38.79 -16.01 -43.81
CA PRO A 73 -39.55 -16.31 -42.59
C PRO A 73 -39.20 -17.66 -41.96
N ALA A 74 -38.72 -18.62 -42.76
CA ALA A 74 -38.29 -19.93 -42.27
C ALA A 74 -37.05 -19.81 -41.36
N LEU A 75 -36.11 -18.91 -41.67
CA LEU A 75 -34.89 -18.67 -40.89
C LEU A 75 -35.09 -17.86 -39.61
N LYS A 76 -36.28 -17.27 -39.44
CA LYS A 76 -36.71 -16.65 -38.18
C LYS A 76 -37.12 -17.69 -37.13
N THR A 77 -37.37 -18.94 -37.54
CA THR A 77 -37.68 -20.04 -36.60
C THR A 77 -36.42 -20.61 -35.96
N GLN A 78 -36.47 -20.91 -34.65
CA GLN A 78 -35.36 -21.47 -33.88
C GLN A 78 -34.82 -22.77 -34.51
N SER A 79 -35.69 -23.55 -35.14
CA SER A 79 -35.39 -24.82 -35.81
C SER A 79 -34.52 -24.65 -37.06
N ALA A 80 -34.77 -23.64 -37.89
CA ALA A 80 -33.95 -23.37 -39.07
C ALA A 80 -32.56 -22.83 -38.71
N LYS A 81 -32.46 -21.97 -37.68
CA LYS A 81 -31.17 -21.55 -37.12
C LYS A 81 -30.36 -22.73 -36.60
N THR A 82 -31.04 -23.69 -35.96
CA THR A 82 -30.42 -24.93 -35.47
C THR A 82 -30.00 -25.86 -36.61
N ALA A 83 -30.76 -25.91 -37.70
CA ALA A 83 -30.41 -26.69 -38.89
C ALA A 83 -29.16 -26.14 -39.60
N ILE A 84 -29.05 -24.81 -39.72
CA ILE A 84 -27.84 -24.15 -40.25
C ILE A 84 -26.64 -24.38 -39.33
N ALA A 85 -26.80 -24.21 -38.02
CA ALA A 85 -25.72 -24.44 -37.07
C ALA A 85 -25.23 -25.90 -37.02
N ARG A 86 -26.02 -26.85 -37.52
CA ARG A 86 -25.69 -28.29 -37.60
C ARG A 86 -25.13 -28.72 -38.97
N ASP A 87 -25.18 -27.84 -39.98
CA ASP A 87 -24.59 -28.13 -41.29
C ASP A 87 -23.09 -27.83 -41.26
N SER A 88 -22.28 -28.88 -41.16
CA SER A 88 -20.83 -28.77 -41.06
C SER A 88 -20.18 -28.11 -42.28
N ILE A 89 -20.77 -28.27 -43.47
CA ILE A 89 -20.19 -27.69 -44.69
C ILE A 89 -20.41 -26.18 -44.69
N LEU A 90 -21.62 -25.73 -44.37
CA LEU A 90 -21.94 -24.31 -44.30
C LEU A 90 -21.18 -23.61 -43.15
N MET A 91 -21.13 -24.25 -41.97
CA MET A 91 -20.42 -23.72 -40.81
C MET A 91 -18.91 -23.65 -41.03
N ASP A 92 -18.27 -24.75 -41.43
CA ASP A 92 -16.80 -24.83 -41.50
C ASP A 92 -16.22 -24.13 -42.74
N ARG A 93 -16.94 -24.15 -43.87
CA ARG A 93 -16.41 -23.61 -45.14
C ARG A 93 -16.86 -22.20 -45.48
N VAL A 94 -17.93 -21.70 -44.88
CA VAL A 94 -18.48 -20.38 -45.21
C VAL A 94 -18.52 -19.47 -43.98
N ILE A 95 -19.21 -19.88 -42.91
CA ILE A 95 -19.47 -18.98 -41.77
C ILE A 95 -18.20 -18.78 -40.93
N LEU A 96 -17.53 -19.85 -40.51
CA LEU A 96 -16.36 -19.77 -39.64
C LEU A 96 -15.20 -18.96 -40.26
N PRO A 97 -14.83 -19.14 -41.55
CA PRO A 97 -13.79 -18.31 -42.16
C PRO A 97 -14.11 -16.82 -42.19
N ILE A 98 -15.38 -16.44 -42.43
CA ILE A 98 -15.82 -15.03 -42.44
C ILE A 98 -15.70 -14.46 -41.03
N VAL A 99 -16.23 -15.14 -40.02
CA VAL A 99 -16.16 -14.72 -38.62
C VAL A 99 -14.71 -14.62 -38.13
N CYS A 100 -13.86 -15.60 -38.45
CA CYS A 100 -12.44 -15.55 -38.10
C CYS A 100 -11.70 -14.39 -38.77
N THR A 101 -12.06 -14.04 -40.01
CA THR A 101 -11.47 -12.89 -40.72
C THR A 101 -11.85 -11.58 -40.04
N ASP A 102 -13.12 -11.44 -39.65
CA ASP A 102 -13.62 -10.26 -38.96
C ASP A 102 -12.99 -10.11 -37.57
N PHE A 103 -12.94 -11.20 -36.78
CA PHE A 103 -12.27 -11.20 -35.47
C PHE A 103 -10.77 -10.92 -35.56
N ALA A 104 -10.09 -11.42 -36.61
CA ALA A 104 -8.68 -11.10 -36.82
C ALA A 104 -8.48 -9.61 -37.11
N ALA A 105 -9.38 -8.97 -37.86
CA ALA A 105 -9.35 -7.53 -38.12
C ALA A 105 -9.60 -6.71 -36.84
N GLU A 106 -10.58 -7.11 -36.02
CA GLU A 106 -10.87 -6.51 -34.72
C GLU A 106 -9.67 -6.61 -33.75
N ILE A 107 -9.06 -7.80 -33.63
CA ILE A 107 -7.86 -7.99 -32.80
C ILE A 107 -6.67 -7.17 -33.32
N GLN A 108 -6.53 -7.03 -34.64
CA GLN A 108 -5.51 -6.18 -35.23
C GLN A 108 -5.75 -4.70 -34.91
N ALA A 109 -6.99 -4.21 -34.97
CA ALA A 109 -7.35 -2.85 -34.59
C ALA A 109 -7.07 -2.59 -33.12
N LEU A 110 -7.54 -3.50 -32.24
CA LEU A 110 -7.29 -3.48 -30.82
C LEU A 110 -5.78 -3.45 -30.50
N GLY A 111 -5.02 -4.32 -31.17
CA GLY A 111 -3.57 -4.43 -31.01
C GLY A 111 -2.80 -3.19 -31.46
N LYS A 112 -3.37 -2.30 -32.29
CA LYS A 112 -2.77 -0.99 -32.62
C LYS A 112 -3.03 0.04 -31.53
N LYS A 113 -4.24 0.02 -30.96
CA LYS A 113 -4.69 1.01 -29.98
C LYS A 113 -4.09 0.79 -28.59
N ILE A 114 -3.93 -0.47 -28.16
CA ILE A 114 -3.41 -0.82 -26.82
C ILE A 114 -1.88 -1.00 -26.85
N THR A 115 -1.17 -0.17 -27.61
CA THR A 115 0.29 -0.28 -27.70
C THR A 115 0.99 0.47 -26.58
N ALA A 116 1.73 -0.26 -25.74
CA ALA A 116 2.51 0.31 -24.66
C ALA A 116 3.97 -0.12 -24.77
N PRO A 117 4.73 0.45 -25.72
CA PRO A 117 6.14 0.14 -25.81
C PRO A 117 6.81 0.48 -24.47
N THR A 118 7.69 -0.41 -24.01
CA THR A 118 8.13 -0.43 -22.60
C THR A 118 8.99 0.77 -22.20
N ASN A 119 9.44 1.54 -23.17
CA ASN A 119 10.11 2.83 -22.99
C ASN A 119 9.14 4.01 -22.74
N LYS A 120 7.83 3.79 -22.90
CA LYS A 120 6.79 4.81 -22.72
C LYS A 120 6.01 4.68 -21.41
N ILE A 121 6.15 3.58 -20.67
CA ILE A 121 5.48 3.42 -19.37
C ILE A 121 6.03 4.45 -18.38
N THR A 122 5.12 5.17 -17.74
CA THR A 122 5.36 6.22 -16.75
C THR A 122 4.75 5.83 -15.39
N PRO A 123 5.10 6.55 -14.30
CA PRO A 123 4.41 6.39 -13.01
C PRO A 123 2.90 6.66 -13.11
N GLU A 124 2.51 7.70 -13.85
CA GLU A 124 1.10 8.07 -14.06
C GLU A 124 0.29 6.92 -14.68
N ASP A 125 0.86 6.21 -15.66
CA ASP A 125 0.22 5.04 -16.27
C ASP A 125 -0.13 3.93 -15.25
N LEU A 126 0.64 3.82 -14.16
CA LEU A 126 0.37 2.86 -13.09
C LEU A 126 -0.67 3.37 -12.09
N GLU A 127 -0.63 4.67 -11.77
CA GLU A 127 -1.54 5.30 -10.80
C GLU A 127 -2.94 5.49 -11.35
N THR A 128 -3.06 5.81 -12.64
CA THR A 128 -4.35 6.03 -13.32
C THR A 128 -4.85 4.78 -14.05
N PHE A 129 -4.22 3.63 -13.83
CA PHE A 129 -4.62 2.39 -14.49
C PHE A 129 -6.05 2.01 -14.10
N ASP A 130 -6.93 1.96 -15.10
CA ASP A 130 -8.30 1.50 -14.94
C ASP A 130 -8.64 0.45 -15.99
N ILE A 131 -9.18 -0.68 -15.50
CA ILE A 131 -9.64 -1.77 -16.35
C ILE A 131 -10.94 -1.43 -17.08
N GLY A 132 -11.76 -0.53 -16.51
CA GLY A 132 -12.96 0.01 -17.14
C GLY A 132 -12.64 0.79 -18.41
N ALA A 133 -11.66 1.70 -18.34
CA ALA A 133 -11.17 2.40 -19.53
C ALA A 133 -10.66 1.44 -20.64
N LEU A 134 -9.97 0.35 -20.26
CA LEU A 134 -9.55 -0.67 -21.24
C LEU A 134 -10.74 -1.41 -21.85
N LYS A 135 -11.77 -1.69 -21.06
CA LYS A 135 -13.01 -2.30 -21.56
C LYS A 135 -13.65 -1.42 -22.63
N ASP A 136 -13.75 -0.11 -22.41
CA ASP A 136 -14.36 0.79 -23.38
C ASP A 136 -13.60 0.79 -24.72
N VAL A 137 -12.27 0.72 -24.65
CA VAL A 137 -11.42 0.55 -25.84
C VAL A 137 -11.69 -0.79 -26.53
N ILE A 138 -11.81 -1.88 -25.78
CA ILE A 138 -12.09 -3.22 -26.34
C ILE A 138 -13.47 -3.26 -26.99
N VAL A 139 -14.50 -2.74 -26.33
CA VAL A 139 -15.87 -2.69 -26.86
C VAL A 139 -15.93 -1.84 -28.14
N SER A 140 -15.14 -0.77 -28.21
CA SER A 140 -15.06 0.08 -29.39
C SER A 140 -14.33 -0.57 -30.57
N GLU A 141 -13.24 -1.30 -30.33
CA GLU A 141 -12.36 -1.81 -31.41
C GLU A 141 -12.60 -3.28 -31.78
N ALA A 142 -13.18 -4.05 -30.87
CA ALA A 142 -13.51 -5.46 -31.05
C ALA A 142 -14.94 -5.79 -30.56
N PRO A 143 -15.98 -5.08 -31.04
CA PRO A 143 -17.34 -5.22 -30.55
C PRO A 143 -17.90 -6.63 -30.77
N HIS A 144 -17.69 -7.24 -31.94
CA HIS A 144 -18.27 -8.54 -32.25
C HIS A 144 -17.59 -9.65 -31.46
N PHE A 145 -16.26 -9.64 -31.37
CA PHE A 145 -15.52 -10.62 -30.60
C PHE A 145 -15.79 -10.48 -29.10
N PHE A 146 -15.85 -9.25 -28.57
CA PHE A 146 -16.24 -9.02 -27.18
C PHE A 146 -17.64 -9.56 -26.87
N HIS A 147 -18.61 -9.35 -27.78
CA HIS A 147 -19.97 -9.87 -27.63
C HIS A 147 -20.00 -11.40 -27.57
N VAL A 148 -19.32 -12.08 -28.51
CA VAL A 148 -19.26 -13.54 -28.56
C VAL A 148 -18.52 -14.12 -27.35
N ALA A 149 -17.37 -13.57 -26.99
CA ALA A 149 -16.61 -14.01 -25.81
C ALA A 149 -17.40 -13.81 -24.51
N SER A 150 -18.11 -12.69 -24.38
CA SER A 150 -19.02 -12.42 -23.26
C SER A 150 -20.17 -13.42 -23.20
N HIS A 151 -20.73 -13.81 -24.35
CA HIS A 151 -21.77 -14.82 -24.40
C HIS A 151 -21.22 -16.18 -23.95
N ILE A 152 -20.05 -16.60 -24.45
CA ILE A 152 -19.37 -17.85 -24.06
C ILE A 152 -19.13 -17.88 -22.54
N ALA A 153 -18.57 -16.80 -21.97
CA ALA A 153 -18.31 -16.70 -20.54
C ALA A 153 -19.60 -16.73 -19.69
N ARG A 154 -20.76 -16.33 -20.25
CA ARG A 154 -22.05 -16.35 -19.57
C ARG A 154 -22.80 -17.67 -19.68
N SER A 155 -22.62 -18.41 -20.79
CA SER A 155 -23.34 -19.64 -21.11
C SER A 155 -22.99 -20.84 -20.23
N GLY A 156 -21.96 -20.75 -19.37
CA GLY A 156 -21.56 -21.83 -18.45
C GLY A 156 -22.46 -22.08 -17.23
N ARG A 157 -23.73 -21.68 -17.22
CA ARG A 157 -24.71 -22.18 -16.23
C ARG A 157 -25.19 -23.57 -16.67
N ASN A 158 -24.40 -24.62 -16.42
CA ASN A 158 -24.97 -25.95 -16.29
C ASN A 158 -25.71 -25.99 -14.95
N LYS A 159 -27.03 -26.06 -14.99
CA LYS A 159 -27.82 -26.36 -13.78
C LYS A 159 -27.49 -27.74 -13.20
N ASP A 160 -26.93 -28.63 -14.02
CA ASP A 160 -26.73 -30.04 -13.68
C ASP A 160 -25.43 -30.33 -12.88
N LEU A 161 -24.56 -29.33 -12.65
CA LEU A 161 -23.30 -29.52 -11.91
C LEU A 161 -23.33 -28.98 -10.47
N ASP A 162 -24.31 -28.16 -10.10
CA ASP A 162 -24.45 -27.63 -8.73
C ASP A 162 -25.23 -28.58 -7.81
N GLU A 163 -25.99 -29.56 -8.33
CA GLU A 163 -26.79 -30.49 -7.52
C GLU A 163 -25.99 -31.66 -6.91
N THR A 164 -24.69 -31.80 -7.18
CA THR A 164 -23.87 -32.91 -6.64
C THR A 164 -22.88 -32.51 -5.55
N THR A 165 -22.91 -31.26 -5.08
CA THR A 165 -21.96 -30.78 -4.05
C THR A 165 -22.61 -30.46 -2.70
N GLU A 166 -23.92 -30.72 -2.53
CA GLU A 166 -24.64 -30.49 -1.25
C GLU A 166 -24.87 -31.77 -0.42
N GLU A 167 -24.33 -32.93 -0.82
CA GLU A 167 -24.45 -34.20 -0.07
C GLU A 167 -23.10 -34.78 0.38
N GLU A 168 -22.19 -33.98 0.94
CA GLU A 168 -21.08 -34.51 1.76
C GLU A 168 -20.80 -33.61 2.98
N GLU A 169 -21.82 -33.44 3.84
CA GLU A 169 -21.63 -33.11 5.26
C GLU A 169 -22.29 -34.22 6.11
N ASP A 170 -21.50 -35.23 6.49
CA ASP A 170 -21.43 -35.79 7.86
C ASP A 170 -20.71 -37.15 7.82
N THR A 171 -19.47 -37.18 8.27
CA THR A 171 -18.98 -38.28 9.13
C THR A 171 -17.71 -37.83 9.84
N SER A 172 -17.89 -37.36 11.08
CA SER A 172 -16.84 -37.44 12.09
C SER A 172 -16.52 -38.91 12.38
N MET A 173 -15.25 -39.28 12.50
CA MET A 173 -14.69 -40.16 13.54
C MET A 173 -13.21 -40.52 13.24
N GLY A 174 -12.33 -40.20 14.19
CA GLY A 174 -11.49 -41.21 14.85
C GLY A 174 -10.21 -41.74 14.17
N GLU A 175 -9.07 -41.28 14.72
CA GLU A 175 -7.86 -42.05 15.03
C GLU A 175 -6.93 -42.59 13.91
N GLY A 176 -5.74 -41.98 13.84
CA GLY A 176 -4.46 -42.67 14.09
C GLY A 176 -3.87 -43.59 13.01
N SER A 177 -2.82 -43.12 12.32
CA SER A 177 -1.55 -43.87 12.21
C SER A 177 -0.44 -43.04 11.53
N SER A 178 0.75 -43.22 12.08
CA SER A 178 2.08 -42.74 11.74
C SER A 178 2.57 -43.00 10.31
N GLY A 179 3.40 -42.09 9.78
CA GLY A 179 4.26 -42.35 8.63
C GLY A 179 5.12 -41.16 8.20
N ASN A 180 6.36 -41.12 8.69
CA ASN A 180 7.44 -40.17 8.38
C ASN A 180 7.76 -40.04 6.87
N GLY A 181 8.16 -38.84 6.42
CA GLY A 181 8.77 -38.62 5.10
C GLY A 181 9.11 -37.16 4.79
N SER A 182 10.26 -36.71 5.30
CA SER A 182 11.00 -35.46 5.10
C SER A 182 10.87 -34.69 3.77
N GLU A 183 10.75 -33.35 3.85
CA GLU A 183 11.79 -32.36 3.47
C GLU A 183 11.20 -30.94 3.59
N SER A 184 11.48 -30.24 4.71
CA SER A 184 11.10 -28.85 4.94
C SER A 184 12.30 -27.91 4.72
N ASP A 185 12.12 -26.95 3.81
CA ASP A 185 13.01 -25.82 3.54
C ASP A 185 12.92 -24.83 4.73
N PRO A 186 13.99 -24.49 5.45
CA PRO A 186 13.88 -23.72 6.70
C PRO A 186 13.89 -22.18 6.55
N ASP A 187 13.92 -21.63 5.33
CA ASP A 187 14.16 -20.19 5.12
C ASP A 187 13.10 -19.47 4.25
N TYR A 188 11.83 -19.89 4.29
CA TYR A 188 10.74 -19.06 3.76
C TYR A 188 10.11 -18.27 4.92
N GLU A 189 10.64 -17.07 5.19
CA GLU A 189 9.87 -16.03 5.87
C GLU A 189 8.83 -15.51 4.85
N PRO A 190 7.53 -15.79 5.03
CA PRO A 190 6.52 -15.08 4.25
C PRO A 190 6.62 -13.58 4.59
N PRO A 191 6.29 -12.69 3.65
CA PRO A 191 6.11 -11.28 3.98
C PRO A 191 5.12 -11.18 5.14
N SER A 192 5.46 -10.35 6.12
CA SER A 192 4.61 -10.02 7.26
C SER A 192 3.19 -9.74 6.76
N GLU A 193 2.24 -10.51 7.26
CA GLU A 193 0.81 -10.20 7.26
C GLU A 193 0.63 -8.89 8.04
N GLU A 194 0.79 -7.77 7.33
CA GLU A 194 0.10 -6.53 7.65
C GLU A 194 -1.23 -6.60 6.87
N ASP A 195 -2.32 -6.27 7.57
CA ASP A 195 -3.74 -6.28 7.15
C ASP A 195 -4.58 -7.52 7.49
N GLU A 196 -4.54 -7.98 8.75
CA GLU A 196 -5.67 -8.72 9.34
C GLU A 196 -5.99 -8.15 10.73
N ASP A 197 -6.64 -6.98 10.78
CA ASP A 197 -7.36 -6.48 11.97
C ASP A 197 -8.34 -5.34 11.59
N GLU A 198 -9.16 -5.54 10.56
CA GLU A 198 -10.41 -4.79 10.35
C GLU A 198 -11.46 -5.70 9.70
N ASP A 199 -11.89 -6.78 10.38
CA ASP A 199 -13.01 -7.60 9.87
C ASP A 199 -13.85 -8.29 10.95
N ASP A 200 -14.01 -7.65 12.13
CA ASP A 200 -14.80 -8.23 13.24
C ASP A 200 -16.09 -7.44 13.57
N LEU A 201 -16.64 -6.69 12.61
CA LEU A 201 -17.95 -6.04 12.72
C LEU A 201 -18.80 -6.10 11.44
N LEU A 202 -18.80 -7.21 10.70
CA LEU A 202 -19.86 -7.53 9.74
C LEU A 202 -20.10 -9.04 9.68
N ALA A 203 -20.77 -9.59 10.69
CA ALA A 203 -21.48 -10.86 10.54
C ALA A 203 -22.76 -10.62 9.73
N ASP A 204 -22.61 -10.31 8.44
CA ASP A 204 -23.64 -10.46 7.42
C ASP A 204 -23.11 -11.47 6.40
N GLY A 205 -23.96 -12.42 6.01
CA GLY A 205 -23.58 -13.66 5.34
C GLY A 205 -22.58 -13.49 4.19
N LYS A 206 -21.51 -14.31 4.19
CA LYS A 206 -20.56 -14.42 3.10
C LYS A 206 -21.26 -14.94 1.84
N GLU A 207 -21.86 -14.05 1.04
CA GLU A 207 -22.12 -14.32 -0.37
C GLU A 207 -20.77 -14.63 -1.02
N GLY A 208 -20.60 -15.84 -1.57
CA GLY A 208 -19.39 -16.21 -2.29
C GLY A 208 -19.05 -15.18 -3.37
N LYS A 209 -17.83 -14.64 -3.35
CA LYS A 209 -17.33 -13.65 -4.34
C LYS A 209 -17.63 -14.16 -5.76
N LYS A 210 -18.64 -13.56 -6.42
CA LYS A 210 -19.02 -13.90 -7.79
C LYS A 210 -17.82 -13.66 -8.72
N LYS A 211 -17.47 -14.67 -9.52
CA LYS A 211 -16.42 -14.54 -10.54
C LYS A 211 -16.74 -13.38 -11.49
N ASP A 212 -15.83 -12.43 -11.63
CA ASP A 212 -15.96 -11.36 -12.62
C ASP A 212 -15.66 -11.90 -14.03
N ARG A 213 -16.72 -12.32 -14.70
CA ARG A 213 -16.66 -12.91 -16.05
C ARG A 213 -16.28 -11.88 -17.11
N GLU A 214 -16.60 -10.61 -16.87
CA GLU A 214 -16.29 -9.55 -17.81
C GLU A 214 -14.78 -9.27 -17.80
N LEU A 215 -14.20 -9.20 -16.61
CA LEU A 215 -12.75 -9.14 -16.43
C LEU A 215 -12.02 -10.29 -17.15
N MET A 216 -12.54 -11.52 -17.02
CA MET A 216 -11.95 -12.69 -17.71
C MET A 216 -11.94 -12.53 -19.24
N VAL A 217 -13.02 -12.00 -19.82
CA VAL A 217 -13.13 -11.74 -21.26
C VAL A 217 -12.14 -10.66 -21.70
N ILE A 218 -12.04 -9.57 -20.94
CA ILE A 218 -11.09 -8.48 -21.19
C ILE A 218 -9.66 -9.03 -21.23
N VAL A 219 -9.26 -9.78 -20.21
CA VAL A 219 -7.91 -10.37 -20.12
C VAL A 219 -7.65 -11.32 -21.29
N ALA A 220 -8.62 -12.18 -21.65
CA ALA A 220 -8.48 -13.12 -22.77
C ALA A 220 -8.25 -12.39 -24.11
N LEU A 221 -9.02 -11.33 -24.39
CA LEU A 221 -8.86 -10.55 -25.61
C LEU A 221 -7.51 -9.82 -25.64
N LEU A 222 -7.01 -9.34 -24.51
CA LEU A 222 -5.70 -8.69 -24.42
C LEU A 222 -4.54 -9.68 -24.59
N ILE A 223 -4.68 -10.94 -24.15
CA ILE A 223 -3.74 -12.02 -24.44
C ILE A 223 -3.67 -12.28 -25.96
N LEU A 224 -4.82 -12.31 -26.64
CA LEU A 224 -4.90 -12.47 -28.08
C LEU A 224 -4.32 -11.27 -28.83
N ALA A 225 -4.62 -10.04 -28.38
CA ALA A 225 -4.06 -8.81 -28.94
C ALA A 225 -2.52 -8.80 -28.83
N MET A 226 -1.96 -9.19 -27.69
CA MET A 226 -0.50 -9.31 -27.53
C MET A 226 0.11 -10.41 -28.42
N SER A 227 -0.65 -11.48 -28.67
CA SER A 227 -0.23 -12.58 -29.54
C SER A 227 -0.11 -12.11 -30.99
N TYR A 228 -1.03 -11.25 -31.43
CA TYR A 228 -1.01 -10.62 -32.75
C TYR A 228 0.06 -9.52 -32.85
N ASN A 229 0.09 -8.60 -31.89
CA ASN A 229 1.07 -7.52 -31.81
C ASN A 229 1.80 -7.58 -30.45
N LYS A 230 3.08 -7.94 -30.45
CA LYS A 230 3.90 -8.00 -29.23
C LYS A 230 4.01 -6.68 -28.45
N PHE A 231 3.71 -5.56 -29.10
CA PHE A 231 3.69 -4.23 -28.48
C PHE A 231 2.33 -3.88 -27.86
N ALA A 232 1.29 -4.67 -28.09
CA ALA A 232 -0.01 -4.55 -27.45
C ALA A 232 0.02 -5.21 -26.06
N ASN A 233 0.82 -4.65 -25.16
CA ASN A 233 1.23 -5.32 -23.92
C ASN A 233 1.02 -4.46 -22.66
N PHE A 234 0.15 -3.43 -22.71
CA PHE A 234 -0.05 -2.50 -21.60
C PHE A 234 -0.44 -3.21 -20.31
N LEU A 235 -1.54 -3.98 -20.33
CA LEU A 235 -1.96 -4.79 -19.20
C LEU A 235 -0.86 -5.76 -18.76
N GLN A 236 -0.20 -6.43 -19.70
CA GLN A 236 0.86 -7.40 -19.41
C GLN A 236 2.10 -6.77 -18.76
N CYS A 237 2.37 -5.49 -19.04
CA CYS A 237 3.42 -4.75 -18.36
C CYS A 237 3.03 -4.41 -16.92
N ILE A 238 1.77 -4.04 -16.69
CA ILE A 238 1.23 -3.74 -15.36
C ILE A 238 1.20 -5.01 -14.49
N VAL A 239 0.67 -6.11 -15.03
CA VAL A 239 0.71 -7.43 -14.38
C VAL A 239 2.16 -7.87 -14.11
N GLY A 240 3.07 -7.62 -15.05
CA GLY A 240 4.49 -7.90 -14.87
C GLY A 240 5.13 -7.06 -13.76
N TYR A 241 4.79 -5.78 -13.67
CA TYR A 241 5.21 -4.91 -12.57
C TYR A 241 4.67 -5.42 -11.22
N PHE A 242 3.39 -5.77 -11.15
CA PHE A 242 2.76 -6.37 -9.97
C PHE A 242 3.42 -7.69 -9.54
N PHE A 243 3.78 -8.56 -10.49
CA PHE A 243 4.52 -9.79 -10.19
C PHE A 243 5.91 -9.53 -9.64
N LEU A 244 6.58 -8.45 -10.08
CA LEU A 244 7.87 -8.08 -9.52
C LEU A 244 7.71 -7.58 -8.07
N THR A 245 6.70 -6.76 -7.79
CA THR A 245 6.49 -6.19 -6.44
C THR A 245 6.03 -7.24 -5.43
N THR A 246 5.28 -8.25 -5.88
CA THR A 246 4.84 -9.38 -5.04
C THR A 246 5.87 -10.50 -4.91
N GLY A 247 7.07 -10.34 -5.49
CA GLY A 247 8.15 -11.31 -5.32
C GLY A 247 7.98 -12.62 -6.12
N VAL A 248 7.18 -12.62 -7.19
CA VAL A 248 6.97 -13.81 -8.02
C VAL A 248 8.31 -14.31 -8.60
N PRO A 249 8.64 -15.61 -8.47
CA PRO A 249 9.91 -16.14 -8.96
C PRO A 249 10.09 -15.94 -10.47
N LYS A 250 11.32 -15.61 -10.89
CA LYS A 250 11.67 -15.39 -12.32
C LYS A 250 11.24 -16.56 -13.23
N ARG A 251 11.29 -17.79 -12.72
CA ARG A 251 10.85 -19.00 -13.46
C ARG A 251 9.35 -18.97 -13.73
N THR A 252 8.54 -18.63 -12.73
CA THR A 252 7.09 -18.46 -12.85
C THR A 252 6.76 -17.35 -13.83
N THR A 253 7.40 -16.18 -13.71
CA THR A 253 7.26 -15.07 -14.67
C THR A 253 7.61 -15.51 -16.09
N ALA A 254 8.67 -16.32 -16.27
CA ALA A 254 9.07 -16.82 -17.58
C ALA A 254 8.01 -17.76 -18.19
N VAL A 255 7.37 -18.61 -17.39
CA VAL A 255 6.25 -19.46 -17.86
C VAL A 255 5.05 -18.61 -18.25
N LEU A 256 4.60 -17.71 -17.38
CA LEU A 256 3.45 -16.84 -17.62
C LEU A 256 3.67 -15.89 -18.80
N SER A 257 4.91 -15.46 -19.03
CA SER A 257 5.24 -14.62 -20.19
C SER A 257 5.10 -15.36 -21.53
N ARG A 258 5.36 -16.67 -21.55
CA ARG A 258 5.12 -17.50 -22.75
C ARG A 258 3.62 -17.67 -23.03
N MET A 259 2.80 -17.65 -22.00
CA MET A 259 1.34 -17.65 -22.08
C MET A 259 0.74 -16.27 -22.36
N ARG A 260 1.57 -15.23 -22.54
CA ARG A 260 1.15 -13.83 -22.78
C ARG A 260 0.29 -13.21 -21.66
N ILE A 261 0.37 -13.76 -20.45
CA ILE A 261 -0.26 -13.21 -19.25
C ILE A 261 0.53 -11.99 -18.72
N THR A 262 1.85 -12.02 -18.90
CA THR A 262 2.78 -10.94 -18.51
C THR A 262 3.83 -10.75 -19.60
N VAL A 263 4.55 -9.63 -19.56
CA VAL A 263 5.78 -9.46 -20.34
C VAL A 263 6.97 -10.22 -19.73
N SER A 264 8.06 -10.36 -20.48
CA SER A 264 9.27 -11.05 -20.01
C SER A 264 9.94 -10.30 -18.85
N TYR A 265 10.67 -11.01 -18.00
CA TYR A 265 11.39 -10.40 -16.85
C TYR A 265 12.33 -9.25 -17.25
N GLU A 266 13.03 -9.38 -18.38
CA GLU A 266 13.87 -8.32 -18.92
C GLU A 266 13.07 -7.08 -19.32
N THR A 267 11.86 -7.30 -19.84
CA THR A 267 10.94 -6.22 -20.21
C THR A 267 10.38 -5.51 -18.97
N ILE A 268 10.02 -6.27 -17.93
CA ILE A 268 9.62 -5.72 -16.62
C ILE A 268 10.76 -4.85 -16.06
N THR A 269 11.99 -5.36 -16.06
CA THR A 269 13.17 -4.62 -15.55
C THR A 269 13.40 -3.32 -16.32
N ARG A 270 13.23 -3.33 -17.65
CA ARG A 270 13.32 -2.11 -18.48
C ARG A 270 12.23 -1.10 -18.15
N ALA A 271 10.99 -1.55 -17.93
CA ALA A 271 9.89 -0.68 -17.52
C ALA A 271 10.16 -0.04 -16.15
N VAL A 272 10.63 -0.83 -15.17
CA VAL A 272 10.98 -0.31 -13.83
C VAL A 272 12.11 0.73 -13.89
N LYS A 273 13.16 0.48 -14.68
CA LYS A 273 14.22 1.48 -14.90
C LYS A 273 13.66 2.77 -15.49
N ARG A 274 12.76 2.66 -16.47
CA ARG A 274 12.12 3.83 -17.08
C ARG A 274 11.28 4.61 -16.07
N ILE A 275 10.48 3.92 -15.25
CA ILE A 275 9.70 4.52 -14.16
C ILE A 275 10.63 5.25 -13.20
N SER A 276 11.74 4.60 -12.80
CA SER A 276 12.77 5.22 -11.95
C SER A 276 13.38 6.48 -12.59
N ASP A 277 13.69 6.47 -13.89
CA ASP A 277 14.18 7.65 -14.62
C ASP A 277 13.14 8.79 -14.71
N CYS A 278 11.84 8.45 -14.76
CA CYS A 278 10.77 9.45 -14.72
C CYS A 278 10.69 10.11 -13.34
N LEU A 279 10.61 9.30 -12.28
CA LEU A 279 10.61 9.79 -10.90
C LEU A 279 11.88 10.60 -10.58
N ALA A 280 13.04 10.17 -11.10
CA ALA A 280 14.29 10.90 -10.94
C ALA A 280 14.27 12.29 -11.55
N ARG A 281 13.64 12.47 -12.71
CA ARG A 281 13.48 13.81 -13.30
C ARG A 281 12.54 14.69 -12.48
N GLU A 282 11.48 14.10 -11.95
CA GLU A 282 10.48 14.78 -11.13
C GLU A 282 11.09 15.28 -9.81
N TYR A 283 11.64 14.39 -8.98
CA TYR A 283 12.18 14.83 -7.69
C TYR A 283 13.38 15.77 -7.86
N ARG A 284 14.21 15.64 -8.91
CA ARG A 284 15.32 16.58 -9.20
C ARG A 284 14.83 17.99 -9.53
N GLN A 285 13.63 18.10 -10.08
CA GLN A 285 13.02 19.39 -10.36
C GLN A 285 12.43 19.97 -9.07
N CYS A 286 11.68 19.18 -8.32
CA CYS A 286 11.06 19.59 -7.05
C CYS A 286 12.11 20.01 -6.01
N THR A 287 13.23 19.28 -5.85
CA THR A 287 14.26 19.62 -4.84
C THR A 287 14.92 20.99 -5.02
N LYS A 288 14.82 21.61 -6.20
CA LYS A 288 15.36 22.94 -6.46
C LYS A 288 14.49 24.06 -5.89
N THR A 289 13.19 23.82 -5.80
CA THR A 289 12.18 24.85 -5.52
C THR A 289 11.34 24.55 -4.30
N GLU A 290 11.32 23.30 -3.84
CA GLU A 290 10.44 22.84 -2.77
C GLU A 290 11.20 22.43 -1.52
N LEU A 291 10.58 22.68 -0.37
CA LEU A 291 11.02 22.19 0.92
C LEU A 291 11.02 20.66 0.91
N HIS A 292 12.18 20.09 1.19
CA HIS A 292 12.33 18.67 1.29
C HIS A 292 13.26 18.28 2.43
N VAL A 293 13.05 17.08 2.96
CA VAL A 293 13.88 16.46 3.98
C VAL A 293 14.61 15.28 3.35
N GLN A 294 15.94 15.27 3.47
CA GLN A 294 16.75 14.13 3.07
C GLN A 294 16.85 13.18 4.26
N THR A 295 16.40 11.94 4.12
CA THR A 295 16.54 10.92 5.16
C THR A 295 17.31 9.75 4.62
N TRP A 296 18.07 9.08 5.47
CA TRP A 296 18.70 7.81 5.12
C TRP A 296 18.80 6.92 6.34
N ASP A 297 18.72 5.61 6.10
CA ASP A 297 18.80 4.59 7.13
C ASP A 297 19.54 3.35 6.62
N ASN A 298 20.02 2.55 7.56
CA ASN A 298 20.75 1.32 7.34
C ASN A 298 19.84 0.24 6.75
N MET A 299 20.32 -0.40 5.70
CA MET A 299 19.78 -1.63 5.15
C MET A 299 20.82 -2.75 5.27
N HIS A 300 20.67 -3.58 6.31
CA HIS A 300 21.51 -4.75 6.49
C HIS A 300 20.82 -5.97 5.90
N ARG A 301 21.39 -6.52 4.83
CA ARG A 301 20.84 -7.71 4.17
C ARG A 301 21.82 -8.86 4.23
N THR A 302 21.39 -9.98 4.81
CA THR A 302 22.16 -11.21 4.81
C THR A 302 21.85 -12.00 3.56
N TYR A 303 22.85 -12.19 2.69
CA TYR A 303 22.73 -13.03 1.52
C TYR A 303 23.13 -14.45 1.88
N SER A 304 22.12 -15.28 2.16
CA SER A 304 22.29 -16.71 2.36
C SER A 304 22.58 -17.41 1.03
N VAL A 305 23.35 -18.49 1.10
CA VAL A 305 23.69 -19.31 -0.06
C VAL A 305 23.25 -20.74 0.22
N LYS A 306 22.37 -21.30 -0.64
CA LYS A 306 21.82 -22.66 -0.48
C LYS A 306 22.90 -23.74 -0.26
N LYS A 307 24.08 -23.54 -0.87
CA LYS A 307 25.27 -24.37 -0.65
C LYS A 307 26.47 -23.45 -0.49
N ARG A 308 27.13 -23.53 0.67
CA ARG A 308 28.40 -22.85 0.90
C ARG A 308 29.48 -23.56 0.07
N LEU A 309 30.15 -22.81 -0.81
CA LEU A 309 31.34 -23.25 -1.55
C LEU A 309 32.51 -22.36 -1.14
N LEU A 310 33.74 -22.77 -1.43
CA LEU A 310 34.95 -22.01 -1.08
C LEU A 310 34.92 -20.55 -1.58
N HIS A 311 34.31 -20.31 -2.76
CA HIS A 311 34.16 -18.99 -3.38
C HIS A 311 32.74 -18.39 -3.22
N LYS A 312 31.87 -19.08 -2.49
CA LYS A 312 30.45 -18.71 -2.33
C LYS A 312 30.05 -18.93 -0.88
N SER A 313 30.39 -17.95 -0.04
CA SER A 313 30.01 -17.89 1.36
C SER A 313 28.81 -16.96 1.56
N GLN A 314 28.15 -17.13 2.70
CA GLN A 314 27.19 -16.17 3.20
C GLN A 314 27.92 -14.86 3.49
N HIS A 315 27.34 -13.73 3.08
CA HIS A 315 27.86 -12.41 3.43
C HIS A 315 26.71 -11.50 3.85
N MET A 316 27.02 -10.59 4.77
CA MET A 316 26.15 -9.51 5.16
C MET A 316 26.53 -8.29 4.31
N SER A 317 25.57 -7.74 3.57
CA SER A 317 25.74 -6.47 2.87
C SER A 317 25.30 -5.36 3.80
N HIS A 318 26.17 -4.37 3.98
CA HIS A 318 25.88 -3.12 4.66
C HIS A 318 25.61 -2.06 3.59
N GLU A 319 24.33 -1.73 3.43
CA GLU A 319 23.86 -0.76 2.46
C GLU A 319 23.09 0.34 3.20
N THR A 320 22.94 1.49 2.55
CA THR A 320 22.16 2.63 3.03
C THR A 320 21.07 2.91 2.02
N GLN A 321 19.83 3.08 2.48
CA GLN A 321 18.70 3.46 1.66
C GLN A 321 18.35 4.94 1.92
N PRO A 322 18.60 5.84 0.95
CA PRO A 322 18.18 7.23 1.08
C PRO A 322 16.76 7.45 0.56
N PHE A 323 16.08 8.45 1.11
CA PHE A 323 14.77 8.91 0.67
C PHE A 323 14.71 10.44 0.72
N ILE A 324 13.83 11.00 -0.11
CA ILE A 324 13.48 12.41 -0.08
C ILE A 324 12.00 12.53 0.26
N LEU A 325 11.70 13.31 1.29
CA LEU A 325 10.33 13.61 1.68
C LEU A 325 9.99 15.05 1.29
N PHE A 326 8.88 15.23 0.59
CA PHE A 326 8.29 16.53 0.31
C PHE A 326 7.06 16.76 1.18
N MET A 327 6.89 18.00 1.62
CA MET A 327 5.68 18.42 2.31
C MET A 327 4.53 18.50 1.31
N HIS A 328 3.31 18.14 1.73
CA HIS A 328 2.14 18.30 0.87
C HIS A 328 1.89 19.79 0.57
N PRO A 329 1.48 20.19 -0.65
CA PRO A 329 1.26 21.60 -0.99
C PRO A 329 0.32 22.35 -0.02
N ASP A 330 -0.76 21.69 0.42
CA ASP A 330 -1.71 22.22 1.41
C ASP A 330 -1.10 22.51 2.81
N SER A 331 0.14 22.09 3.08
CA SER A 331 0.79 22.34 4.37
C SER A 331 1.13 23.82 4.61
N GLY A 332 1.11 24.65 3.56
CA GLY A 332 1.53 26.06 3.63
C GLY A 332 3.04 26.26 3.73
N LEU A 333 3.83 25.18 3.79
CA LEU A 333 5.29 25.18 3.91
C LEU A 333 5.91 24.45 2.71
N THR A 334 5.80 25.07 1.53
CA THR A 334 6.36 24.51 0.29
C THR A 334 7.72 25.10 -0.06
N GLU A 335 8.07 26.28 0.43
CA GLU A 335 9.34 26.93 0.08
C GLU A 335 10.51 26.42 0.95
N PRO A 336 11.73 26.28 0.37
CA PRO A 336 12.91 25.90 1.13
C PRO A 336 13.18 26.86 2.29
N LEU A 337 13.56 26.28 3.43
CA LEU A 337 14.02 27.06 4.58
C LEU A 337 15.27 27.85 4.20
N ARG A 338 15.42 29.04 4.78
CA ARG A 338 16.56 29.91 4.50
C ARG A 338 17.49 30.01 5.70
N MET A 339 18.80 30.10 5.47
CA MET A 339 19.75 30.17 6.59
C MET A 339 19.54 31.40 7.46
N HIS A 340 19.13 32.53 6.87
CA HIS A 340 18.91 33.78 7.60
C HIS A 340 17.64 33.77 8.48
N THR A 341 16.74 32.80 8.32
CA THR A 341 15.55 32.68 9.20
C THR A 341 15.88 31.98 10.52
N ILE A 342 17.13 31.50 10.67
CA ILE A 342 17.62 30.80 11.86
C ILE A 342 18.78 31.59 12.48
N ASP A 343 18.57 32.06 13.71
CA ASP A 343 19.63 32.63 14.54
C ASP A 343 20.16 31.58 15.53
N ARG A 344 21.28 30.95 15.16
CA ARG A 344 21.95 29.94 15.99
C ARG A 344 22.54 30.51 17.28
N THR A 345 22.77 31.82 17.38
CA THR A 345 23.35 32.44 18.59
C THR A 345 22.38 32.39 19.78
N ARG A 346 21.07 32.43 19.50
CA ARG A 346 19.99 32.30 20.49
C ARG A 346 19.96 30.94 21.19
N ALA A 347 20.65 29.93 20.65
CA ALA A 347 20.84 28.67 21.36
C ALA A 347 21.51 28.85 22.73
N THR A 348 22.30 29.90 22.91
CA THR A 348 22.95 30.25 24.19
C THR A 348 21.96 30.77 25.25
N GLU A 349 20.76 31.18 24.86
CA GLU A 349 19.68 31.60 25.77
C GLU A 349 19.00 30.40 26.44
N LEU A 350 19.25 29.18 25.94
CA LEU A 350 18.64 27.96 26.43
C LEU A 350 19.02 27.71 27.91
N ASN A 351 18.01 27.76 28.75
CA ASN A 351 18.11 27.51 30.19
C ASN A 351 17.04 26.53 30.69
N VAL A 352 17.10 26.20 31.99
CA VAL A 352 16.22 25.21 32.64
C VAL A 352 14.73 25.56 32.53
N HIS A 353 14.36 26.85 32.43
CA HIS A 353 12.96 27.26 32.32
C HIS A 353 12.27 26.72 31.06
N HIS A 354 13.01 26.48 29.97
CA HIS A 354 12.47 25.89 28.74
C HIS A 354 12.05 24.43 28.91
N PHE A 355 12.52 23.74 29.97
CA PHE A 355 12.21 22.35 30.26
C PHE A 355 11.30 22.19 31.49
N LEU A 356 10.79 23.28 32.05
CA LEU A 356 9.82 23.20 33.13
C LEU A 356 8.52 22.56 32.62
N LEU A 357 8.09 21.53 33.32
CA LEU A 357 6.88 20.79 32.99
C LEU A 357 5.66 21.54 33.50
N ASP A 358 4.70 21.81 32.62
CA ASP A 358 3.36 22.24 33.02
C ASP A 358 2.56 21.02 33.50
N TYR A 359 2.64 20.74 34.80
CA TYR A 359 1.89 19.64 35.43
C TYR A 359 0.37 19.77 35.25
N GLY A 360 -0.17 20.99 35.18
CA GLY A 360 -1.58 21.21 34.92
C GLY A 360 -1.96 20.73 33.51
N HIS A 361 -1.13 21.06 32.52
CA HIS A 361 -1.29 20.56 31.15
C HIS A 361 -1.12 19.03 31.07
N LEU A 362 -0.08 18.46 31.68
CA LEU A 362 0.16 17.01 31.66
C LEU A 362 -0.99 16.21 32.32
N LYS A 363 -1.55 16.72 33.42
CA LYS A 363 -2.74 16.12 34.05
C LYS A 363 -3.95 16.14 33.11
N LYS A 364 -4.24 17.27 32.47
CA LYS A 364 -5.30 17.34 31.45
C LYS A 364 -5.06 16.31 30.35
N VAL A 365 -3.80 16.16 29.89
CA VAL A 365 -3.42 15.22 28.82
C VAL A 365 -3.71 13.80 29.23
N ALA A 366 -3.27 13.41 30.43
CA ALA A 366 -3.54 12.09 30.99
C ALA A 366 -5.06 11.84 31.14
N ALA A 367 -5.83 12.83 31.59
CA ALA A 367 -7.27 12.72 31.74
C ALA A 367 -7.99 12.40 30.42
N HIS A 368 -7.60 13.06 29.33
CA HIS A 368 -8.17 12.79 28.01
C HIS A 368 -7.81 11.40 27.47
N HIS A 369 -6.58 10.93 27.69
CA HIS A 369 -6.22 9.57 27.27
C HIS A 369 -6.96 8.52 28.10
N ALA A 370 -7.08 8.72 29.42
CA ALA A 370 -7.91 7.87 30.27
C ALA A 370 -9.39 7.90 29.81
N PHE A 371 -9.93 9.08 29.47
CA PHE A 371 -11.25 9.21 28.86
C PHE A 371 -11.37 8.44 27.54
N THR A 372 -10.36 8.52 26.67
CA THR A 372 -10.35 7.86 25.36
C THR A 372 -10.39 6.33 25.51
N VAL A 373 -9.63 5.77 26.46
CA VAL A 373 -9.70 4.34 26.81
C VAL A 373 -11.12 3.94 27.20
N LEU A 374 -11.76 4.71 28.10
CA LEU A 374 -13.13 4.43 28.56
C LEU A 374 -14.16 4.64 27.44
N TRP A 375 -13.93 5.62 26.55
CA TRP A 375 -14.73 5.89 25.37
C TRP A 375 -14.78 4.67 24.46
N HIS A 376 -13.64 4.12 24.05
CA HIS A 376 -13.61 2.97 23.14
C HIS A 376 -14.36 1.75 23.69
N LYS A 377 -14.34 1.53 25.01
CA LYS A 377 -15.02 0.39 25.63
C LYS A 377 -16.51 0.64 25.90
N TYR A 378 -16.90 1.87 26.26
CA TYR A 378 -18.25 2.21 26.72
C TYR A 378 -18.91 3.32 25.87
N THR A 379 -18.62 3.35 24.57
CA THR A 379 -19.08 4.42 23.65
C THR A 379 -20.59 4.71 23.75
N PRO A 380 -21.50 3.72 23.68
CA PRO A 380 -22.94 3.99 23.72
C PRO A 380 -23.38 4.67 25.03
N ASP A 381 -22.83 4.24 26.16
CA ASP A 381 -23.18 4.75 27.47
C ASP A 381 -22.67 6.18 27.69
N ILE A 382 -21.44 6.47 27.26
CA ILE A 382 -20.86 7.81 27.39
C ILE A 382 -21.54 8.78 26.42
N GLN A 383 -21.87 8.37 25.20
CA GLN A 383 -22.64 9.20 24.27
C GLN A 383 -24.00 9.60 24.86
N ARG A 384 -24.69 8.67 25.53
CA ARG A 384 -25.95 8.94 26.21
C ARG A 384 -25.79 9.98 27.32
N ILE A 385 -24.74 9.86 28.15
CA ILE A 385 -24.44 10.82 29.22
C ILE A 385 -24.14 12.22 28.65
N LEU A 386 -23.34 12.30 27.58
CA LEU A 386 -22.99 13.57 26.93
C LEU A 386 -24.23 14.24 26.31
N LYS A 387 -25.04 13.48 25.56
CA LYS A 387 -26.29 13.98 24.94
C LYS A 387 -27.29 14.47 25.99
N ALA A 388 -27.46 13.75 27.10
CA ALA A 388 -28.38 14.13 28.17
C ALA A 388 -28.07 15.50 28.81
N LYS A 389 -26.82 15.98 28.71
CA LYS A 389 -26.38 17.27 29.27
C LYS A 389 -25.91 18.28 28.22
N ASN A 390 -26.05 17.96 26.93
CA ASN A 390 -25.51 18.74 25.82
C ASN A 390 -24.01 19.08 25.98
N ILE A 391 -23.23 18.13 26.48
CA ILE A 391 -21.78 18.30 26.72
C ILE A 391 -21.05 17.83 25.47
N PRO A 392 -20.17 18.67 24.86
CA PRO A 392 -19.36 18.22 23.74
C PRO A 392 -18.38 17.13 24.19
N LYS A 393 -18.04 16.20 23.30
CA LYS A 393 -17.00 15.21 23.56
C LYS A 393 -15.71 15.96 23.95
N PRO A 394 -15.09 15.64 25.12
CA PRO A 394 -13.79 16.20 25.45
C PRO A 394 -12.82 15.98 24.30
N CYS A 395 -12.26 17.07 23.80
CA CYS A 395 -11.19 17.07 22.82
C CYS A 395 -10.07 17.95 23.35
N PHE A 396 -8.85 17.63 22.96
CA PHE A 396 -7.75 18.58 23.13
C PHE A 396 -7.84 19.65 22.05
N ALA A 397 -7.64 20.91 22.43
CA ALA A 397 -7.54 22.02 21.48
C ALA A 397 -6.20 21.93 20.71
N PRO A 398 -6.19 22.01 19.37
CA PRO A 398 -4.96 21.94 18.59
C PRO A 398 -4.02 23.08 19.00
N VAL A 399 -2.72 22.82 19.01
CA VAL A 399 -1.71 23.86 19.27
C VAL A 399 -1.13 24.32 17.95
N TYR A 400 -0.42 23.43 17.25
CA TYR A 400 0.08 23.67 15.90
C TYR A 400 -0.13 22.40 15.08
N GLN A 401 -1.36 22.22 14.59
CA GLN A 401 -1.77 21.04 13.86
C GLN A 401 -1.59 21.23 12.35
N LEU A 402 -0.80 20.35 11.75
CA LEU A 402 -0.64 20.27 10.30
C LEU A 402 -1.85 19.58 9.66
N PRO A 403 -2.22 19.95 8.41
CA PRO A 403 -3.19 19.19 7.64
C PRO A 403 -2.74 17.73 7.48
N ILE A 404 -3.61 16.78 7.84
CA ILE A 404 -3.31 15.35 7.71
C ILE A 404 -3.42 14.97 6.24
N LYS A 405 -2.26 14.91 5.58
CA LYS A 405 -2.10 14.54 4.17
C LYS A 405 -0.94 13.56 4.05
N LYS A 406 -1.05 12.63 3.09
CA LYS A 406 0.04 11.71 2.78
C LYS A 406 1.22 12.51 2.22
N SER A 407 2.40 12.37 2.83
CA SER A 407 3.62 12.98 2.32
C SER A 407 4.08 12.29 1.04
N CYS A 408 4.69 13.06 0.14
CA CYS A 408 5.30 12.51 -1.07
C CYS A 408 6.73 12.04 -0.73
N ILE A 409 7.00 10.75 -0.91
CA ILE A 409 8.28 10.12 -0.55
C ILE A 409 8.87 9.48 -1.80
N TYR A 410 10.09 9.89 -2.16
CA TYR A 410 10.83 9.29 -3.26
C TYR A 410 12.02 8.49 -2.71
N PRO A 411 12.07 7.16 -2.91
CA PRO A 411 13.26 6.38 -2.62
C PRO A 411 14.35 6.73 -3.64
N LEU A 412 15.55 7.04 -3.15
CA LEU A 412 16.74 7.22 -3.98
C LEU A 412 17.43 5.87 -4.21
N PRO A 413 18.37 5.78 -5.17
CA PRO A 413 19.14 4.55 -5.37
C PRO A 413 19.84 4.09 -4.08
N THR A 414 19.69 2.80 -3.75
CA THR A 414 20.39 2.19 -2.62
C THR A 414 21.90 2.31 -2.78
N LEU A 415 22.58 2.72 -1.72
CA LEU A 415 24.01 2.96 -1.70
C LEU A 415 24.73 1.81 -0.98
N LYS A 416 25.78 1.27 -1.59
CA LYS A 416 26.66 0.29 -0.94
C LYS A 416 27.69 0.98 -0.06
N ILE A 417 27.21 1.71 0.95
CA ILE A 417 28.00 2.51 1.89
C ILE A 417 27.60 2.13 3.30
N ASP A 418 28.58 2.04 4.20
CA ASP A 418 28.34 1.87 5.63
C ASP A 418 28.22 3.25 6.32
N GLU A 419 26.98 3.67 6.61
CA GLU A 419 26.69 4.89 7.37
C GLU A 419 27.00 4.78 8.87
N GLY A 420 27.45 3.64 9.38
CA GLY A 420 27.87 3.50 10.78
C GLY A 420 29.04 4.43 11.15
N SER A 421 29.78 4.91 10.15
CA SER A 421 30.93 5.80 10.30
C SER A 421 30.65 7.27 9.91
N ILE A 422 31.49 8.18 10.43
CA ILE A 422 31.45 9.62 10.10
C ILE A 422 31.74 9.83 8.61
N ALA A 423 32.79 9.16 8.09
CA ALA A 423 33.16 9.24 6.67
C ALA A 423 32.07 8.63 5.75
N GLY A 424 31.41 7.57 6.22
CA GLY A 424 30.27 6.95 5.54
C GLY A 424 29.12 7.93 5.33
N ASN A 425 28.66 8.60 6.40
CA ASN A 425 27.59 9.62 6.30
C ASN A 425 27.94 10.75 5.32
N LEU A 426 29.19 11.21 5.32
CA LEU A 426 29.63 12.21 4.37
C LEU A 426 29.60 11.70 2.92
N THR A 427 29.94 10.42 2.71
CA THR A 427 29.86 9.78 1.39
C THR A 427 28.41 9.62 0.94
N VAL A 428 27.49 9.31 1.86
CA VAL A 428 26.04 9.28 1.61
C VAL A 428 25.54 10.66 1.19
N MET A 429 25.85 11.72 1.93
CA MET A 429 25.46 13.09 1.56
C MET A 429 25.99 13.49 0.17
N ASN A 430 27.27 13.19 -0.13
CA ASN A 430 27.83 13.44 -1.46
C ASN A 430 27.11 12.65 -2.57
N ALA A 431 26.67 11.42 -2.28
CA ALA A 431 25.95 10.58 -3.24
C ALA A 431 24.53 11.11 -3.49
N ILE A 432 23.85 11.59 -2.45
CA ILE A 432 22.54 12.25 -2.56
C ILE A 432 22.66 13.52 -3.39
N ASP A 433 23.62 14.40 -3.08
CA ASP A 433 23.91 15.62 -3.83
C ASP A 433 24.13 15.32 -5.33
N LYS A 434 24.95 14.29 -5.63
CA LYS A 434 25.19 13.83 -6.99
C LYS A 434 23.93 13.28 -7.67
N GLU A 435 23.12 12.51 -6.97
CA GLU A 435 21.86 11.99 -7.50
C GLU A 435 20.90 13.12 -7.82
N LEU A 436 20.82 14.15 -6.96
CA LEU A 436 19.97 15.31 -7.16
C LEU A 436 20.48 16.28 -8.22
N GLY A 437 21.76 16.21 -8.57
CA GLY A 437 22.42 17.20 -9.41
C GLY A 437 22.53 18.56 -8.70
N LEU A 438 22.60 18.56 -7.37
CA LEU A 438 22.77 19.74 -6.52
C LEU A 438 24.13 19.63 -5.84
N ASN A 439 24.96 20.68 -5.91
CA ASN A 439 26.22 20.74 -5.18
C ASN A 439 26.07 21.64 -3.94
N GLY A 440 27.08 21.65 -3.07
CA GLY A 440 27.07 22.51 -1.88
C GLY A 440 26.90 24.00 -2.21
N ASP A 441 27.46 24.45 -3.34
CA ASP A 441 27.34 25.84 -3.79
C ASP A 441 25.89 26.23 -4.08
N PHE A 442 25.08 25.34 -4.67
CA PHE A 442 23.65 25.59 -4.88
C PHE A 442 22.95 25.99 -3.59
N TYR A 443 23.18 25.28 -2.49
CA TYR A 443 22.54 25.58 -1.22
C TYR A 443 23.04 26.90 -0.62
N VAL A 444 24.34 27.16 -0.67
CA VAL A 444 24.95 28.39 -0.15
C VAL A 444 24.50 29.61 -0.95
N ASP A 445 24.60 29.57 -2.27
CA ASP A 445 24.29 30.68 -3.17
C ASP A 445 22.80 31.05 -3.12
N ASN A 446 21.93 30.05 -2.95
CA ASN A 446 20.49 30.26 -2.78
C ASN A 446 20.08 30.46 -1.32
N ASN A 447 21.04 30.51 -0.39
CA ASN A 447 20.78 30.73 1.03
C ASN A 447 19.80 29.71 1.63
N ILE A 448 19.83 28.45 1.16
CA ILE A 448 18.93 27.36 1.55
C ILE A 448 19.50 26.64 2.77
N LEU A 449 18.65 26.32 3.74
CA LEU A 449 18.91 25.39 4.82
C LEU A 449 18.32 24.02 4.47
N GLN A 450 19.17 23.02 4.30
CA GLN A 450 18.79 21.65 3.97
C GLN A 450 18.58 20.83 5.25
N LEU A 451 17.35 20.39 5.48
CA LEU A 451 17.05 19.47 6.57
C LEU A 451 17.48 18.05 6.21
N THR A 452 18.12 17.37 7.17
CA THR A 452 18.41 15.93 7.08
C THR A 452 17.81 15.20 8.28
N SER A 453 17.25 14.02 8.08
CA SER A 453 16.61 13.23 9.14
C SER A 453 17.18 11.81 9.22
N GLY A 454 17.06 11.19 10.38
CA GLY A 454 17.43 9.79 10.59
C GLY A 454 17.29 9.38 12.05
N ASP A 455 17.87 8.23 12.37
CA ASP A 455 18.05 7.80 13.75
C ASP A 455 19.10 8.67 14.49
N TRP A 456 19.25 8.46 15.79
CA TRP A 456 20.23 9.21 16.57
C TRP A 456 21.67 9.02 16.08
N LEU A 457 22.02 7.82 15.61
CA LEU A 457 23.38 7.51 15.18
C LEU A 457 23.75 8.30 13.92
N THR A 458 22.84 8.36 12.96
CA THR A 458 22.92 9.16 11.73
C THR A 458 23.03 10.64 12.03
N VAL A 459 22.17 11.19 12.90
CA VAL A 459 22.24 12.60 13.31
C VAL A 459 23.58 12.92 13.99
N ARG A 460 24.02 12.07 14.92
CA ARG A 460 25.32 12.23 15.60
C ARG A 460 26.49 12.20 14.63
N ASN A 461 26.51 11.23 13.73
CA ASN A 461 27.60 11.07 12.77
C ASN A 461 27.62 12.24 11.77
N THR A 462 26.45 12.72 11.35
CA THR A 462 26.32 13.93 10.52
C THR A 462 26.87 15.15 11.23
N ARG A 463 26.44 15.46 12.46
CA ARG A 463 26.98 16.60 13.23
C ARG A 463 28.50 16.51 13.43
N LYS A 464 29.04 15.31 13.69
CA LYS A 464 30.49 15.11 13.80
C LYS A 464 31.21 15.34 12.46
N ALA A 465 30.61 14.93 11.34
CA ALA A 465 31.15 15.20 10.01
C ALA A 465 31.20 16.71 9.72
N LEU A 466 30.15 17.45 10.07
CA LEU A 466 30.11 18.91 9.96
C LEU A 466 31.17 19.56 10.87
N CYS A 467 31.28 19.12 12.12
CA CYS A 467 32.27 19.63 13.08
C CYS A 467 33.73 19.45 12.59
N GLN A 468 34.06 18.28 12.02
CA GLN A 468 35.38 18.02 11.43
C GLN A 468 35.69 18.89 10.20
N ARG A 469 34.66 19.50 9.61
CA ARG A 469 34.78 20.32 8.41
C ARG A 469 34.74 21.82 8.71
N VAL A 470 34.62 22.26 9.97
CA VAL A 470 34.53 23.69 10.33
C VAL A 470 35.70 24.53 9.81
N GLU A 471 36.88 23.94 9.62
CA GLU A 471 38.07 24.63 9.09
C GLU A 471 38.17 24.64 7.55
N CYS A 472 37.22 24.02 6.83
CA CYS A 472 37.21 24.06 5.36
C CYS A 472 37.02 25.51 4.86
N ARG A 473 37.64 25.83 3.73
CA ARG A 473 37.70 27.21 3.20
C ARG A 473 36.32 27.73 2.74
N SER A 474 35.55 26.91 2.04
CA SER A 474 34.24 27.30 1.49
C SER A 474 33.09 26.87 2.41
N ALA A 475 32.01 27.66 2.46
CA ALA A 475 30.79 27.30 3.21
C ALA A 475 30.16 26.00 2.69
N ALA A 476 30.28 25.75 1.37
CA ALA A 476 29.84 24.52 0.71
C ALA A 476 30.60 23.30 1.24
N ASP A 477 31.93 23.37 1.36
CA ASP A 477 32.76 22.30 1.92
C ASP A 477 32.50 22.09 3.41
N ARG A 478 32.25 23.18 4.15
CA ARG A 478 31.84 23.13 5.56
C ARG A 478 30.45 22.51 5.74
N ARG A 479 29.63 22.49 4.68
CA ARG A 479 28.22 22.06 4.70
C ARG A 479 27.40 22.81 5.76
N GLU A 480 27.64 24.12 5.91
CA GLU A 480 26.95 24.96 6.91
C GLU A 480 25.42 25.00 6.71
N PHE A 481 24.97 24.72 5.49
CA PHE A 481 23.57 24.65 5.12
C PHE A 481 22.82 23.42 5.64
N VAL A 482 23.51 22.40 6.16
CA VAL A 482 22.89 21.14 6.60
C VAL A 482 22.45 21.22 8.06
N GLU A 483 21.18 20.90 8.33
CA GLU A 483 20.61 20.83 9.68
C GLU A 483 20.05 19.42 9.97
N PRO A 484 20.77 18.60 10.75
CA PRO A 484 20.33 17.25 11.09
C PRO A 484 19.36 17.24 12.28
N THR A 485 18.22 16.57 12.09
CA THR A 485 17.16 16.35 13.08
C THR A 485 16.87 14.86 13.25
N ILE A 486 16.44 14.43 14.44
CA ILE A 486 15.97 13.06 14.63
C ILE A 486 14.54 12.86 14.12
N GLY A 487 14.24 11.65 13.66
CA GLY A 487 12.87 11.23 13.35
C GLY A 487 12.01 11.06 14.62
N PRO A 488 10.77 11.58 14.65
CA PRO A 488 9.83 11.39 15.77
C PRO A 488 9.55 9.92 16.10
N PHE A 489 9.57 9.04 15.11
CA PHE A 489 9.42 7.59 15.31
C PHE A 489 10.54 7.01 16.20
N HIS A 490 11.81 7.35 15.93
CA HIS A 490 12.92 6.89 16.77
C HIS A 490 12.88 7.50 18.17
N TYR A 491 12.35 8.71 18.31
CA TYR A 491 12.06 9.31 19.62
C TYR A 491 11.04 8.48 20.41
N GLN A 492 9.97 8.04 19.76
CA GLN A 492 8.96 7.14 20.33
C GLN A 492 9.56 5.78 20.72
N MET A 493 10.42 5.19 19.88
CA MET A 493 11.15 3.97 20.24
C MET A 493 12.01 4.17 21.51
N ALA A 494 12.67 5.32 21.65
CA ALA A 494 13.45 5.64 22.85
C ALA A 494 12.55 5.81 24.09
N ALA A 495 11.38 6.45 23.93
CA ALA A 495 10.35 6.57 24.98
C ALA A 495 9.85 5.20 25.43
N GLN A 496 9.54 4.31 24.47
CA GLN A 496 9.16 2.93 24.74
C GLN A 496 10.24 2.19 25.52
N ARG A 497 11.50 2.24 25.08
CA ARG A 497 12.65 1.63 25.79
C ARG A 497 12.84 2.19 27.20
N CYS A 498 12.61 3.49 27.39
CA CYS A 498 12.66 4.13 28.71
C CYS A 498 11.60 3.53 29.65
N ILE A 499 10.34 3.43 29.19
CA ILE A 499 9.23 2.86 29.96
C ILE A 499 9.49 1.38 30.26
N MET A 500 9.84 0.62 29.24
CA MET A 500 10.11 -0.82 29.35
C MET A 500 11.26 -1.06 30.33
N GLY A 501 12.39 -0.35 30.20
CA GLY A 501 13.52 -0.48 31.13
C GLY A 501 13.18 -0.12 32.58
N ASN A 502 12.36 0.90 32.80
CA ASN A 502 11.98 1.36 34.15
C ASN A 502 11.00 0.41 34.85
N TYR A 503 10.08 -0.22 34.09
CA TYR A 503 8.95 -0.97 34.64
C TYR A 503 8.94 -2.47 34.29
N TRP A 504 9.95 -3.01 33.59
CA TRP A 504 10.02 -4.44 33.24
C TRP A 504 9.95 -5.36 34.45
N GLY A 505 10.75 -5.09 35.48
CA GLY A 505 10.71 -5.77 36.77
C GLY A 505 10.78 -7.30 36.74
N SER A 506 10.14 -7.93 37.72
CA SER A 506 10.11 -9.39 37.92
C SER A 506 8.74 -9.97 37.59
N THR A 507 8.69 -11.21 37.11
CA THR A 507 7.46 -11.94 36.79
C THR A 507 6.62 -12.34 38.02
N LYS A 508 7.05 -11.95 39.23
CA LYS A 508 6.33 -12.23 40.48
C LYS A 508 5.30 -11.16 40.85
N ASP A 509 5.53 -9.90 40.47
CA ASP A 509 4.66 -8.78 40.85
C ASP A 509 3.84 -8.34 39.63
N ILE A 510 2.52 -8.24 39.81
CA ILE A 510 1.56 -7.87 38.76
C ILE A 510 1.71 -6.43 38.28
N SER A 511 2.38 -5.59 39.06
CA SER A 511 2.64 -4.20 38.70
C SER A 511 3.79 -4.00 37.72
N PHE A 512 4.50 -5.07 37.34
CA PHE A 512 5.59 -5.03 36.38
C PHE A 512 5.18 -5.52 34.99
N LEU A 513 5.79 -4.93 33.95
CA LEU A 513 5.48 -5.25 32.56
C LEU A 513 5.83 -6.70 32.19
N SER A 514 6.87 -7.28 32.80
CA SER A 514 7.25 -8.68 32.54
C SER A 514 6.18 -9.69 32.95
N LYS A 515 5.39 -9.40 33.99
CA LYS A 515 4.25 -10.25 34.37
C LYS A 515 3.16 -10.16 33.31
N SER A 516 2.80 -8.95 32.89
CA SER A 516 1.77 -8.70 31.88
C SER A 516 2.15 -9.33 30.54
N ALA A 517 3.42 -9.22 30.11
CA ALA A 517 3.92 -9.90 28.92
C ALA A 517 3.76 -11.43 29.03
N GLY A 518 4.08 -12.01 30.19
CA GLY A 518 3.88 -13.44 30.45
C GLY A 518 2.41 -13.87 30.48
N LEU A 519 1.48 -12.98 30.84
CA LEU A 519 0.03 -13.26 30.79
C LEU A 519 -0.49 -13.27 29.36
N ILE A 520 -0.02 -12.35 28.52
CA ILE A 520 -0.38 -12.27 27.09
C ILE A 520 0.29 -13.41 26.30
N ARG A 521 1.39 -13.97 26.82
CA ARG A 521 2.18 -15.05 26.20
C ARG A 521 2.80 -14.66 24.85
N ASP A 522 3.04 -13.37 24.65
CA ASP A 522 3.80 -12.90 23.49
C ASP A 522 5.30 -13.05 23.75
N ASN A 523 5.93 -13.97 23.02
CA ASN A 523 7.36 -14.28 23.13
C ASN A 523 8.26 -13.29 22.40
N LYS A 524 7.70 -12.36 21.61
CA LYS A 524 8.42 -11.31 20.90
C LYS A 524 8.62 -10.05 21.75
N VAL A 525 7.94 -9.95 22.90
CA VAL A 525 8.05 -8.82 23.82
C VAL A 525 9.23 -9.00 24.77
N ASP A 526 10.16 -8.06 24.76
CA ASP A 526 11.31 -8.06 25.66
C ASP A 526 11.71 -6.65 26.14
N ILE A 527 12.57 -6.59 27.17
CA ILE A 527 13.09 -5.34 27.74
C ILE A 527 13.94 -4.54 26.75
N THR A 528 14.49 -5.17 25.72
CA THR A 528 15.34 -4.52 24.71
C THR A 528 14.52 -3.80 23.64
N CYS A 529 13.23 -4.14 23.52
CA CYS A 529 12.28 -3.59 22.57
C CYS A 529 12.81 -3.70 21.13
N LYS A 530 13.31 -4.88 20.76
CA LYS A 530 13.71 -5.17 19.37
C LYS A 530 12.50 -5.15 18.45
N GLN A 531 11.38 -5.67 18.94
CA GLN A 531 10.12 -5.77 18.23
C GLN A 531 9.20 -4.62 18.68
N PHE A 532 9.29 -3.50 17.96
CA PHE A 532 8.63 -2.25 18.34
C PHE A 532 7.11 -2.41 18.45
N GLN A 533 6.47 -2.99 17.42
CA GLN A 533 5.02 -3.15 17.35
C GLN A 533 4.47 -3.98 18.53
N GLN A 534 5.10 -5.12 18.84
CA GLN A 534 4.67 -6.00 19.92
C GLN A 534 4.83 -5.33 21.29
N CYS A 535 5.93 -4.58 21.49
CA CYS A 535 6.10 -3.79 22.71
C CYS A 535 5.11 -2.62 22.79
N ASP A 536 4.71 -2.04 21.65
CA ASP A 536 3.74 -0.96 21.58
C ASP A 536 2.33 -1.46 21.94
N HIS A 537 1.93 -2.59 21.38
CA HIS A 537 0.68 -3.28 21.71
C HIS A 537 0.61 -3.61 23.20
N LEU A 538 1.69 -4.15 23.77
CA LEU A 538 1.79 -4.42 25.20
C LEU A 538 1.54 -3.14 26.04
N LEU A 539 2.23 -2.03 25.73
CA LEU A 539 2.05 -0.79 26.49
C LEU A 539 0.63 -0.24 26.35
N ASN A 540 0.04 -0.34 25.16
CA ASN A 540 -1.33 0.08 24.92
C ASN A 540 -2.34 -0.76 25.72
N ASP A 541 -2.20 -2.07 25.73
CA ASP A 541 -3.11 -2.96 26.45
C ASP A 541 -2.96 -2.87 27.96
N ILE A 542 -1.73 -2.72 28.45
CA ILE A 542 -1.47 -2.45 29.87
C ILE A 542 -2.04 -1.08 30.27
N GLY A 543 -1.87 -0.05 29.43
CA GLY A 543 -2.47 1.26 29.66
C GLY A 543 -3.99 1.18 29.79
N LYS A 544 -4.66 0.50 28.84
CA LYS A 544 -6.11 0.27 28.87
C LYS A 544 -6.53 -0.50 30.14
N GLY A 545 -5.84 -1.59 30.44
CA GLY A 545 -6.10 -2.44 31.60
C GLY A 545 -5.96 -1.71 32.93
N HIS A 546 -4.91 -0.89 33.09
CA HIS A 546 -4.71 -0.10 34.30
C HIS A 546 -5.75 1.00 34.45
N VAL A 547 -6.11 1.74 33.39
CA VAL A 547 -7.18 2.75 33.48
C VAL A 547 -8.49 2.11 33.94
N LEU A 548 -8.85 0.94 33.38
CA LEU A 548 -10.05 0.21 33.79
C LEU A 548 -9.97 -0.29 35.24
N ALA A 549 -8.82 -0.84 35.64
CA ALA A 549 -8.62 -1.33 37.01
C ALA A 549 -8.73 -0.19 38.04
N TYR A 550 -8.13 0.98 37.76
CA TYR A 550 -8.26 2.16 38.61
C TYR A 550 -9.68 2.71 38.64
N ALA A 551 -10.40 2.67 37.51
CA ALA A 551 -11.79 3.08 37.47
C ALA A 551 -12.67 2.17 38.35
N ILE A 552 -12.53 0.85 38.22
CA ILE A 552 -13.24 -0.16 39.03
C ILE A 552 -12.93 0.02 40.52
N ASP A 553 -11.65 0.14 40.88
CA ASP A 553 -11.20 0.35 42.26
C ASP A 553 -11.77 1.64 42.85
N PHE A 554 -11.73 2.73 42.09
CA PHE A 554 -12.25 4.03 42.54
C PHE A 554 -13.76 4.03 42.75
N THR A 555 -14.52 3.37 41.88
CA THR A 555 -15.98 3.30 42.00
C THR A 555 -16.44 2.28 43.04
N GLY A 556 -15.53 1.49 43.62
CA GLY A 556 -15.85 0.39 44.52
C GLY A 556 -16.55 -0.78 43.83
N CYS A 557 -16.41 -0.89 42.50
CA CYS A 557 -16.95 -2.02 41.75
C CYS A 557 -16.01 -3.23 41.89
N HIS A 558 -16.53 -4.43 41.72
CA HIS A 558 -15.75 -5.68 41.80
C HIS A 558 -15.58 -6.36 40.44
N SER A 559 -16.27 -5.89 39.40
CA SER A 559 -16.15 -6.43 38.04
C SER A 559 -16.30 -5.34 36.97
N ILE A 560 -15.89 -5.69 35.74
CA ILE A 560 -16.06 -4.86 34.54
C ILE A 560 -17.55 -4.63 34.24
N ASP A 561 -18.39 -5.63 34.49
CA ASP A 561 -19.83 -5.57 34.25
C ASP A 561 -20.52 -4.65 35.28
N GLU A 562 -20.15 -4.75 36.55
CA GLU A 562 -20.60 -3.84 37.59
C GLU A 562 -20.21 -2.40 37.29
N PHE A 563 -19.00 -2.18 36.78
CA PHE A 563 -18.56 -0.84 36.35
C PHE A 563 -19.39 -0.33 35.16
N GLY A 564 -19.74 -1.20 34.20
CA GLY A 564 -20.67 -0.84 33.12
C GLY A 564 -22.06 -0.43 33.63
N ILE A 565 -22.56 -1.09 34.67
CA ILE A 565 -23.83 -0.71 35.32
C ILE A 565 -23.67 0.61 36.08
N TRP A 566 -22.57 0.79 36.81
CA TRP A 566 -22.25 2.05 37.50
C TRP A 566 -22.21 3.21 36.51
N MET A 567 -21.52 3.05 35.38
CA MET A 567 -21.44 4.02 34.30
C MET A 567 -22.83 4.43 33.81
N LYS A 568 -23.75 3.47 33.65
CA LYS A 568 -25.11 3.72 33.18
C LYS A 568 -25.96 4.56 34.13
N ASN A 569 -25.67 4.51 35.43
CA ASN A 569 -26.48 5.08 36.50
C ASN A 569 -25.91 6.38 37.08
N ASN A 570 -24.73 6.82 36.66
CA ASN A 570 -24.05 8.00 37.20
C ASN A 570 -24.00 9.17 36.21
N SER A 571 -23.80 10.37 36.75
CA SER A 571 -23.74 11.62 35.99
C SER A 571 -22.37 11.87 35.38
N TRP A 572 -22.32 12.74 34.36
CA TRP A 572 -21.06 13.24 33.77
C TRP A 572 -20.08 13.74 34.82
N THR A 573 -20.54 14.51 35.80
CA THR A 573 -19.70 15.07 36.87
C THR A 573 -19.02 13.98 37.69
N LYS A 574 -19.72 12.89 38.04
CA LYS A 574 -19.13 11.76 38.77
C LYS A 574 -18.15 10.97 37.88
N PHE A 575 -18.51 10.76 36.62
CA PHE A 575 -17.65 10.07 35.65
C PHE A 575 -16.34 10.82 35.41
N TRP A 576 -16.42 12.13 35.14
CA TRP A 576 -15.24 12.96 34.93
C TRP A 576 -14.44 13.14 36.22
N GLY A 577 -15.10 13.30 37.37
CA GLY A 577 -14.43 13.38 38.67
C GLY A 577 -13.62 12.12 39.02
N MET A 578 -14.08 10.94 38.61
CA MET A 578 -13.28 9.70 38.70
C MET A 578 -12.00 9.81 37.86
N ILE A 579 -12.10 10.28 36.61
CA ILE A 579 -10.93 10.42 35.74
C ILE A 579 -9.93 11.41 36.34
N GLU A 580 -10.41 12.56 36.84
CA GLU A 580 -9.58 13.57 37.51
C GLU A 580 -8.87 13.00 38.73
N GLU A 581 -9.54 12.20 39.55
CA GLU A 581 -8.95 11.55 40.71
C GLU A 581 -7.90 10.49 40.33
N ILE A 582 -8.17 9.67 39.30
CA ILE A 582 -7.17 8.71 38.78
C ILE A 582 -5.91 9.46 38.37
N VAL A 583 -6.06 10.56 37.64
CA VAL A 583 -4.95 11.40 37.18
C VAL A 583 -4.24 12.07 38.36
N GLU A 584 -4.98 12.58 39.35
CA GLU A 584 -4.38 13.19 40.53
C GLU A 584 -3.49 12.18 41.27
N ARG A 585 -3.96 10.94 41.44
CA ARG A 585 -3.21 9.87 42.10
C ARG A 585 -1.92 9.49 41.37
N ILE A 586 -1.94 9.39 40.03
CA ILE A 586 -0.72 9.00 39.27
C ILE A 586 0.29 10.15 39.14
N PHE A 587 -0.13 11.40 39.35
CA PHE A 587 0.77 12.57 39.38
C PHE A 587 1.15 13.04 40.80
N ASN A 588 0.55 12.48 41.85
CA ASN A 588 0.82 12.89 43.24
C ASN A 588 2.18 12.33 43.74
N PRO A 589 3.21 13.20 43.93
CA PRO A 589 4.53 12.74 44.32
C PRO A 589 4.56 12.16 45.73
N THR A 590 3.72 12.64 46.65
CA THR A 590 3.65 12.17 48.03
C THR A 590 3.13 10.73 48.09
N LEU A 591 2.00 10.46 47.42
CA LEU A 591 1.45 9.09 47.33
C LEU A 591 2.45 8.12 46.68
N ILE A 592 3.17 8.60 45.66
CA ILE A 592 4.21 7.80 45.00
C ILE A 592 5.38 7.53 45.95
N GLN A 593 5.82 8.53 46.72
CA GLN A 593 6.92 8.39 47.68
C GLN A 593 6.57 7.46 48.84
N GLU A 594 5.37 7.57 49.40
CA GLU A 594 4.89 6.67 50.45
C GLU A 594 4.89 5.21 49.97
N ARG A 595 4.48 4.97 48.72
CA ARG A 595 4.46 3.63 48.10
C ARG A 595 5.85 3.09 47.71
N ARG A 596 6.91 3.92 47.75
CA ARG A 596 8.30 3.47 47.50
C ARG A 596 8.89 2.71 48.68
N TYR A 597 8.25 2.72 49.85
CA TYR A 597 8.73 2.02 51.03
C TYR A 597 7.66 1.03 51.50
N GLU A 598 8.08 -0.15 51.92
CA GLU A 598 7.15 -1.05 52.61
C GLU A 598 6.71 -0.39 53.93
N PRO A 599 5.41 -0.43 54.28
CA PRO A 599 4.90 0.19 55.50
C PRO A 599 5.72 -0.22 56.73
N GLY A 600 6.29 0.75 57.43
CA GLY A 600 7.09 0.51 58.64
C GLY A 600 8.52 0.01 58.40
N THR A 601 9.04 0.00 57.17
CA THR A 601 10.43 -0.39 56.88
C THR A 601 11.17 0.63 56.00
N THR A 602 12.50 0.56 55.97
CA THR A 602 13.35 1.31 55.05
C THR A 602 13.58 0.59 53.70
N LYS A 603 12.98 -0.58 53.49
CA LYS A 603 13.14 -1.34 52.25
C LYS A 603 12.42 -0.65 51.11
N LYS A 604 13.18 -0.33 50.06
CA LYS A 604 12.66 0.27 48.82
C LYS A 604 11.87 -0.76 48.02
N LYS A 605 10.58 -0.51 47.82
CA LYS A 605 9.78 -1.15 46.77
C LYS A 605 9.96 -0.35 45.48
N LYS A 606 10.17 -1.03 44.34
CA LYS A 606 10.20 -0.33 43.06
C LYS A 606 8.85 0.35 42.82
N PRO A 607 8.84 1.57 42.24
CA PRO A 607 7.61 2.29 41.99
C PRO A 607 6.63 1.44 41.16
N GLY A 608 5.41 1.30 41.66
CA GLY A 608 4.40 0.39 41.11
C GLY A 608 3.61 0.95 39.93
N ALA A 609 2.48 0.28 39.65
CA ALA A 609 1.53 0.55 38.56
C ALA A 609 1.14 2.04 38.33
N PRO A 610 1.04 2.94 39.35
CA PRO A 610 0.70 4.34 39.09
C PRO A 610 1.70 5.09 38.19
N LEU A 611 3.00 4.87 38.41
CA LEU A 611 4.05 5.55 37.63
C LEU A 611 4.17 4.97 36.23
N ALA A 612 4.00 3.65 36.10
CA ALA A 612 3.91 2.99 34.79
C ALA A 612 2.72 3.55 33.99
N LEU A 613 1.53 3.65 34.60
CA LEU A 613 0.35 4.21 33.94
C LEU A 613 0.58 5.68 33.53
N ARG A 614 1.14 6.52 34.41
CA ARG A 614 1.46 7.92 34.08
C ARG A 614 2.33 8.02 32.82
N ASP A 615 3.42 7.24 32.78
CA ASP A 615 4.37 7.29 31.66
C ASP A 615 3.77 6.70 30.38
N ILE A 616 2.96 5.63 30.49
CA ILE A 616 2.23 5.03 29.37
C ILE A 616 1.22 6.03 28.78
N LEU A 617 0.48 6.78 29.60
CA LEU A 617 -0.45 7.80 29.10
C LEU A 617 0.28 8.93 28.36
N MET A 618 1.49 9.31 28.81
CA MET A 618 2.32 10.28 28.08
C MET A 618 2.87 9.70 26.77
N TYR A 619 3.21 8.40 26.74
CA TYR A 619 3.63 7.69 25.54
C TYR A 619 2.50 7.59 24.51
N GLN A 620 1.29 7.26 24.95
CA GLN A 620 0.09 7.28 24.09
C GLN A 620 -0.20 8.68 23.56
N LYS A 621 0.07 9.74 24.34
CA LYS A 621 -0.03 11.11 23.81
C LYS A 621 1.03 11.39 22.76
N LEU A 622 2.27 10.94 22.96
CA LEU A 622 3.36 11.08 22.00
C LEU A 622 2.98 10.47 20.65
N ASP A 623 2.44 9.25 20.66
CA ASP A 623 1.94 8.55 19.46
C ASP A 623 0.77 9.30 18.81
N ALA A 624 -0.23 9.69 19.61
CA ALA A 624 -1.39 10.42 19.10
C ALA A 624 -1.03 11.77 18.46
N CYS A 625 -0.08 12.53 19.04
CA CYS A 625 0.33 13.81 18.46
C CYS A 625 1.00 13.65 17.09
N GLN A 626 1.75 12.56 16.89
CA GLN A 626 2.36 12.26 15.60
C GLN A 626 1.29 11.92 14.55
N LYS A 627 0.33 11.06 14.90
CA LYS A 627 -0.80 10.68 14.02
C LYS A 627 -1.72 11.86 13.69
N GLU A 628 -1.96 12.73 14.67
CA GLU A 628 -2.77 13.95 14.52
C GLU A 628 -2.04 15.07 13.75
N GLY A 629 -0.71 14.99 13.60
CA GLY A 629 0.10 16.07 13.03
C GLY A 629 0.20 17.32 13.92
N ASP A 630 -0.04 17.24 15.24
CA ASP A 630 0.03 18.38 16.16
C ASP A 630 1.42 18.54 16.76
N VAL A 631 2.26 19.32 16.06
CA VAL A 631 3.66 19.56 16.40
C VAL A 631 3.80 20.34 17.72
N GLY A 632 2.86 21.24 18.01
CA GLY A 632 2.87 22.02 19.25
C GLY A 632 2.56 21.19 20.49
N ARG A 633 1.71 20.16 20.37
CA ARG A 633 1.53 19.18 21.46
C ARG A 633 2.70 18.20 21.54
N LEU A 634 3.23 17.77 20.40
CA LEU A 634 4.38 16.89 20.34
C LEU A 634 5.54 17.49 21.14
N GLU A 635 5.87 18.77 20.90
CA GLU A 635 6.91 19.52 21.62
C GLU A 635 6.70 19.47 23.15
N LYS A 636 5.48 19.71 23.64
CA LYS A 636 5.17 19.69 25.08
C LYS A 636 5.39 18.30 25.70
N VAL A 637 5.03 17.24 24.99
CA VAL A 637 5.24 15.86 25.45
C VAL A 637 6.71 15.45 25.35
N MET A 638 7.45 15.96 24.37
CA MET A 638 8.89 15.73 24.28
C MET A 638 9.63 16.29 25.50
N LYS A 639 9.25 17.47 26.02
CA LYS A 639 9.82 18.02 27.26
C LYS A 639 9.63 17.08 28.47
N TYR A 640 8.49 16.40 28.56
CA TYR A 640 8.27 15.36 29.58
C TYR A 640 9.28 14.22 29.44
N PHE A 641 9.42 13.66 28.24
CA PHE A 641 10.35 12.56 28.00
C PHE A 641 11.81 12.98 28.11
N ASN A 642 12.17 14.24 27.88
CA ASN A 642 13.53 14.74 28.15
C ASN A 642 13.93 14.48 29.61
N VAL A 643 13.07 14.86 30.56
CA VAL A 643 13.33 14.63 31.99
C VAL A 643 13.45 13.14 32.30
N MET A 644 12.59 12.31 31.69
CA MET A 644 12.63 10.86 31.84
C MET A 644 13.89 10.22 31.23
N PHE A 645 14.37 10.75 30.10
CA PHE A 645 15.59 10.30 29.44
C PHE A 645 16.85 10.62 30.23
N GLN A 646 16.89 11.77 30.93
CA GLN A 646 17.98 12.09 31.87
C GLN A 646 18.02 11.13 33.06
N GLY A 647 16.86 10.68 33.53
CA GLY A 647 16.73 9.71 34.63
C GLY A 647 16.88 8.25 34.22
N SER A 648 17.05 7.96 32.93
CA SER A 648 17.18 6.61 32.38
C SER A 648 18.45 6.49 31.53
N ASN A 649 18.76 5.28 31.05
CA ASN A 649 19.93 5.07 30.18
C ASN A 649 19.71 5.56 28.73
N GLN A 650 18.89 6.60 28.53
CA GLN A 650 18.55 7.18 27.21
C GLN A 650 19.14 8.59 27.02
N PHE A 651 20.33 8.84 27.56
CA PHE A 651 21.01 10.15 27.53
C PHE A 651 21.21 10.74 26.13
N ASN A 652 21.32 9.88 25.11
CA ASN A 652 21.47 10.26 23.72
C ASN A 652 20.25 11.05 23.21
N TYR A 653 19.06 10.52 23.47
CA TYR A 653 17.80 11.20 23.13
C TYR A 653 17.53 12.37 24.07
N ALA A 654 17.97 12.34 25.33
CA ALA A 654 17.89 13.50 26.21
C ALA A 654 18.66 14.72 25.66
N LYS A 655 19.92 14.51 25.22
CA LYS A 655 20.72 15.55 24.57
C LYS A 655 20.08 16.05 23.28
N GLU A 656 19.45 15.15 22.54
CA GLU A 656 18.76 15.51 21.32
C GLU A 656 17.50 16.34 21.57
N THR A 657 16.70 16.02 22.59
CA THR A 657 15.54 16.85 22.94
C THR A 657 15.96 18.27 23.34
N ILE A 658 17.11 18.42 23.99
CA ILE A 658 17.68 19.73 24.32
C ILE A 658 17.98 20.52 23.05
N HIS A 659 18.63 19.88 22.06
CA HIS A 659 18.91 20.49 20.76
C HIS A 659 17.61 20.90 20.04
N LEU A 660 16.64 19.97 19.93
CA LEU A 660 15.35 20.24 19.29
C LEU A 660 14.57 21.36 19.97
N THR A 661 14.61 21.45 21.30
CA THR A 661 13.96 22.54 22.02
C THR A 661 14.56 23.89 21.65
N ALA A 662 15.90 23.98 21.51
CA ALA A 662 16.54 25.20 21.03
C ALA A 662 16.15 25.52 19.58
N CYS A 663 16.14 24.51 18.69
CA CYS A 663 15.75 24.66 17.29
C CYS A 663 14.28 25.08 17.11
N LEU A 664 13.38 24.66 18.00
CA LEU A 664 11.95 24.96 17.90
C LEU A 664 11.57 26.27 18.60
N GLU A 665 12.16 26.57 19.77
CA GLU A 665 11.76 27.71 20.62
C GLU A 665 12.59 28.97 20.45
N LEU A 666 13.88 28.84 20.15
CA LEU A 666 14.83 29.94 20.27
C LEU A 666 15.42 30.35 18.93
N MET A 667 15.85 29.39 18.12
CA MET A 667 16.57 29.70 16.89
C MET A 667 15.71 30.29 15.76
N PRO A 668 14.41 29.96 15.59
CA PRO A 668 13.62 30.54 14.51
C PRO A 668 13.39 32.04 14.73
N SER A 669 13.50 32.82 13.65
CA SER A 669 12.93 34.17 13.59
C SER A 669 11.41 34.10 13.82
N TRP A 670 10.85 34.99 14.64
CA TRP A 670 9.44 34.95 15.08
C TRP A 670 8.43 34.86 13.92
N THR A 671 8.77 35.41 12.75
CA THR A 671 8.00 35.32 11.50
C THR A 671 7.69 33.89 11.05
N PHE A 672 8.50 32.89 11.42
CA PHE A 672 8.34 31.49 11.02
C PHE A 672 7.31 30.71 11.85
N ARG A 673 7.07 31.10 13.11
CA ARG A 673 6.06 30.46 13.97
C ARG A 673 4.63 30.90 13.60
N GLU A 674 4.48 32.13 13.12
CA GLU A 674 3.19 32.70 12.73
C GLU A 674 2.71 32.24 11.35
N SER A 675 3.63 31.92 10.42
CA SER A 675 3.33 31.40 9.08
C SER A 675 2.73 29.98 9.06
N GLY A 676 2.83 29.25 10.18
CA GLY A 676 2.17 27.95 10.38
C GLY A 676 0.84 28.03 11.14
N SER A 677 0.39 29.23 11.53
CA SER A 677 -0.94 29.41 12.08
C SER A 677 -1.93 29.58 10.92
N PRO A 678 -3.03 28.79 10.87
CA PRO A 678 -4.16 29.20 10.05
C PRO A 678 -4.66 30.52 10.65
N GLN A 679 -4.73 31.57 9.83
CA GLN A 679 -5.57 32.72 10.15
C GLN A 679 -7.02 32.29 10.34
#